data_AF-A0A817G6D7-F1
#
_entry.id   AF-A0A817G6D7-F1
#
_cell.length_a   1.000
_cell.length_b   1.000
_cell.length_c   1.000
_cell.angle_alpha   90.00
_cell.angle_beta   90.00
_cell.angle_gamma   90.00
#
_symmetry.space_group_name_H-M   'P 1'
#
loop_
_entity.id
_entity.type
_entity.pdbx_description
1 polymer ?
#
loop_
_entity_poly.entity_id
_entity_poly.type
_entity_poly.pdbx_seq_one_letter_code
_entity_poly.pdbx_strand_id
1 'polypeptide(L)'
;MDLEGALDSSGHQHVTIQYCLMAELEKLRVQKFPQGFPKPTRILQAVNSDVDGHLEQRLQQIDQDHCEECILLVPYYLGNFHWIGILIELKENRQIQRAEVIDPVVDSKFVLDMIQKTFDKFYSGMVLSSKSLQKHEDVKQSAQITIQNLIKCVEESLLTEALHQNINDLHSQIFNDQKNRTCLLEGNQSDWQSKPQGNKTKFSDLNDPLSNVRVTFKNERKRHSLRKQSQIEQHIDGDEKFGTDVRSELNEKYFDSLNTQQIATKEFDNIIVNDSVPSTDNCYQLQLCESLKKQLRNCLCEHEISDEKELEEEIVRKKQEIESFEEKGRHTIAKKRRESLSKLEELQQLADKIRVLECPQSTDNLEELKAVLASGLSKRDVSDDKELKEEIIKKKQEIEILEKQGKCKSVIKRQESLSTLEQLLGLIDKIKALESAKSIDNLEELKTTLINGLSERDLGDEKELKEEIIKRKQEIETLTNKGKHKAAEKRRNSLSTLEELQVLTNKIKALESSNISISNEISHDNGIIISGRREDDIITKERVRNLYNDFSLMPPCSEKSLINLLFLIALKLNDEAIVSENNIITADEIETEIAKEFQFFKERLNIEELQSTQVENFMGTVLVNIKHQNWKLAFSTLENILKLIRPLNIPELFRLFQKVDETAQLVRGEDIILLLGGTGAGKSTTIHFLGGSQLKEIKVSGLNHIHPVEIRNPDLKKISTTPFARSETRCIIPVRVHFKDVGGYSNESIVLCDSPGFEDTSGSEVDIANGIGIVKAIKGCKSVRPVVIISYKSIGDRLGGIKDLAHTLIELIPEIGDHIRTFSYIFTKFPSNERHTICALLTNAEETLNEAEKSDIAFNSLFRDMVNKTRQGARTLDPLKDDSFEILRELAKSEAIFHPDEAFQFFITEKSKSILQEQVRRHQLSIISATNRSDYLLVKYKLDQLKYLNDIPDQEYIKQIYNDCVRIEKVPFDSINV
;
A
#
# COMPACT_ATOMS: atom_id res chain seq x y z
N MET A 1 -25.50 0.07 -28.56
CA MET A 1 -24.28 -0.60 -29.04
C MET A 1 -23.52 -0.97 -27.79
N ASP A 2 -23.53 -2.26 -27.42
CA ASP A 2 -22.84 -2.73 -26.22
C ASP A 2 -21.33 -2.63 -26.42
N LEU A 3 -20.69 -1.86 -25.54
CA LEU A 3 -19.26 -1.54 -25.57
C LEU A 3 -18.37 -2.76 -25.25
N GLU A 4 -18.91 -3.79 -24.59
CA GLU A 4 -18.14 -4.96 -24.14
C GLU A 4 -17.74 -5.91 -25.29
N GLY A 5 -18.53 -5.99 -26.38
CA GLY A 5 -18.26 -6.95 -27.46
C GLY A 5 -17.28 -6.47 -28.54
N ALA A 6 -16.96 -5.18 -28.61
CA ALA A 6 -16.24 -4.59 -29.74
C ALA A 6 -14.71 -4.57 -29.60
N LEU A 7 -14.17 -4.82 -28.39
CA LEU A 7 -12.76 -4.63 -28.06
C LEU A 7 -11.92 -5.93 -28.07
N ASP A 8 -12.51 -7.10 -28.34
CA ASP A 8 -11.85 -8.40 -28.15
C ASP A 8 -11.16 -9.01 -29.41
N SER A 9 -11.07 -8.31 -30.54
CA SER A 9 -10.39 -8.84 -31.76
C SER A 9 -9.13 -8.06 -32.17
N SER A 10 -8.01 -8.76 -32.22
CA SER A 10 -6.60 -8.30 -32.21
C SER A 10 -6.09 -7.54 -33.46
N GLY A 11 -6.99 -7.04 -34.32
CA GLY A 11 -6.63 -6.21 -35.48
C GLY A 11 -7.26 -4.81 -35.51
N HIS A 12 -8.33 -4.59 -34.73
CA HIS A 12 -9.15 -3.36 -34.82
C HIS A 12 -9.16 -2.52 -33.52
N GLN A 13 -8.49 -2.98 -32.46
CA GLN A 13 -8.53 -2.36 -31.12
C GLN A 13 -8.12 -0.88 -31.08
N HIS A 14 -7.11 -0.46 -31.86
CA HIS A 14 -6.61 0.93 -31.87
C HIS A 14 -7.62 1.94 -32.43
N VAL A 15 -8.43 1.52 -33.40
CA VAL A 15 -9.46 2.35 -34.03
C VAL A 15 -10.70 2.38 -33.13
N THR A 16 -11.04 1.24 -32.53
CA THR A 16 -12.19 1.12 -31.61
C THR A 16 -12.04 2.01 -30.39
N ILE A 17 -10.88 2.03 -29.70
CA ILE A 17 -10.71 2.87 -28.50
C ILE A 17 -10.83 4.37 -28.79
N GLN A 18 -10.35 4.83 -29.96
CA GLN A 18 -10.49 6.22 -30.39
C GLN A 18 -11.95 6.60 -30.63
N TYR A 19 -12.71 5.76 -31.35
CA TYR A 19 -14.13 6.00 -31.58
C TYR A 19 -14.94 6.01 -30.29
N CYS A 20 -14.63 5.09 -29.37
CA CYS A 20 -15.25 5.07 -28.04
C CYS A 20 -14.94 6.34 -27.25
N LEU A 21 -13.68 6.79 -27.24
CA LEU A 21 -13.29 8.03 -26.57
C LEU A 21 -13.96 9.26 -27.20
N MET A 22 -14.08 9.31 -28.53
CA MET A 22 -14.83 10.37 -29.24
C MET A 22 -16.31 10.37 -28.86
N ALA A 23 -16.94 9.20 -28.77
CA ALA A 23 -18.35 9.06 -28.40
C ALA A 23 -18.59 9.51 -26.95
N GLU A 24 -17.70 9.16 -26.01
CA GLU A 24 -17.81 9.59 -24.62
C GLU A 24 -17.53 11.09 -24.44
N LEU A 25 -16.58 11.67 -25.19
CA LEU A 25 -16.40 13.14 -25.20
C LEU A 25 -17.65 13.85 -25.71
N GLU A 26 -18.31 13.32 -26.75
CA GLU A 26 -19.52 13.91 -27.28
C GLU A 26 -20.68 13.81 -26.29
N LYS A 27 -20.79 12.71 -25.54
CA LYS A 27 -21.74 12.61 -24.42
C LYS A 27 -21.45 13.64 -23.33
N LEU A 28 -20.19 13.80 -22.93
CA LEU A 28 -19.78 14.81 -21.95
C LEU A 28 -20.14 16.23 -22.42
N ARG A 29 -19.90 16.52 -23.70
CA ARG A 29 -20.27 17.80 -24.34
C ARG A 29 -21.78 18.03 -24.26
N VAL A 30 -22.59 17.07 -24.68
CA VAL A 30 -24.05 17.20 -24.70
C VAL A 30 -24.64 17.32 -23.29
N GLN A 31 -24.10 16.58 -22.32
CA GLN A 31 -24.64 16.53 -20.97
C GLN A 31 -24.23 17.71 -20.09
N LYS A 32 -22.96 18.13 -20.13
CA LYS A 32 -22.39 19.11 -19.18
C LYS A 32 -21.95 20.41 -19.82
N PHE A 33 -21.68 20.43 -21.13
CA PHE A 33 -21.18 21.60 -21.84
C PHE A 33 -21.93 21.86 -23.16
N PRO A 34 -23.26 22.08 -23.12
CA PRO A 34 -24.10 22.16 -24.33
C PRO A 34 -23.75 23.35 -25.24
N GLN A 35 -23.08 24.38 -24.70
CA GLN A 35 -22.58 25.54 -25.45
C GLN A 35 -21.21 25.30 -26.12
N GLY A 36 -20.65 24.09 -25.99
CA GLY A 36 -19.30 23.75 -26.40
C GLY A 36 -18.32 23.74 -25.23
N PHE A 37 -17.19 23.05 -25.41
CA PHE A 37 -16.14 23.02 -24.39
C PHE A 37 -15.43 24.38 -24.29
N PRO A 38 -15.17 24.88 -23.05
CA PRO A 38 -14.40 26.10 -22.83
C PRO A 38 -13.00 26.09 -23.48
N LYS A 39 -12.42 24.89 -23.62
CA LYS A 39 -11.11 24.64 -24.23
C LYS A 39 -11.25 23.53 -25.28
N PRO A 40 -10.71 23.72 -26.50
CA PRO A 40 -10.69 22.67 -27.53
C PRO A 40 -10.06 21.38 -27.03
N THR A 41 -10.76 20.25 -27.16
CA THR A 41 -10.24 18.92 -26.78
C THR A 41 -10.09 18.05 -28.02
N ARG A 42 -8.90 17.47 -28.25
CA ARG A 42 -8.59 16.61 -29.40
C ARG A 42 -8.08 15.24 -28.93
N ILE A 43 -8.44 14.21 -29.69
CA ILE A 43 -7.93 12.85 -29.50
C ILE A 43 -6.89 12.58 -30.58
N LEU A 44 -5.68 12.21 -30.17
CA LEU A 44 -4.65 11.75 -31.10
C LEU A 44 -4.88 10.28 -31.45
N GLN A 45 -4.32 9.88 -32.59
CA GLN A 45 -4.29 8.47 -32.94
C GLN A 45 -3.54 7.67 -31.88
N ALA A 46 -4.09 6.51 -31.54
CA ALA A 46 -3.59 5.61 -30.51
C ALA A 46 -2.14 5.22 -30.81
N VAL A 47 -1.33 5.22 -29.75
CA VAL A 47 0.07 4.82 -29.78
C VAL A 47 0.19 3.35 -29.42
N ASN A 48 1.14 2.66 -30.03
CA ASN A 48 1.45 1.26 -29.74
C ASN A 48 2.93 1.18 -29.36
N SER A 49 3.23 0.68 -28.15
CA SER A 49 4.59 0.51 -27.63
C SER A 49 5.43 -0.43 -28.49
N ASP A 50 4.81 -1.40 -29.17
CA ASP A 50 5.51 -2.38 -30.00
C ASP A 50 5.97 -1.77 -31.33
N VAL A 51 5.59 -0.53 -31.63
CA VAL A 51 5.97 0.19 -32.85
C VAL A 51 6.91 1.34 -32.48
N ASP A 52 8.19 1.14 -32.75
CA ASP A 52 9.24 2.13 -32.48
C ASP A 52 8.92 3.50 -33.10
N GLY A 53 9.07 4.56 -32.29
CA GLY A 53 8.88 5.94 -32.74
C GLY A 53 7.41 6.37 -32.95
N HIS A 54 6.43 5.52 -32.65
CA HIS A 54 5.03 5.85 -32.88
C HIS A 54 4.55 7.02 -31.99
N LEU A 55 4.97 7.07 -30.71
CA LEU A 55 4.72 8.23 -29.83
C LEU A 55 5.39 9.50 -30.38
N GLU A 56 6.63 9.38 -30.83
CA GLU A 56 7.41 10.48 -31.41
C GLU A 56 6.73 11.07 -32.65
N GLN A 57 6.15 10.23 -33.52
CA GLN A 57 5.33 10.70 -34.64
C GLN A 57 4.07 11.46 -34.20
N ARG A 58 3.40 11.04 -33.12
CA ARG A 58 2.22 11.73 -32.60
C ARG A 58 2.56 13.09 -31.99
N LEU A 59 3.68 13.16 -31.27
CA LEU A 59 4.18 14.42 -30.73
C LEU A 59 4.66 15.38 -31.83
N GLN A 60 5.29 14.88 -32.90
CA GLN A 60 5.64 15.69 -34.08
C GLN A 60 4.42 16.24 -34.83
N GLN A 61 3.33 15.48 -34.91
CA GLN A 61 2.07 15.95 -35.51
C GLN A 61 1.51 17.17 -34.76
N ILE A 62 1.66 17.20 -33.43
CA ILE A 62 1.24 18.33 -32.60
C ILE A 62 2.06 19.59 -32.91
N ASP A 63 3.37 19.46 -33.17
CA ASP A 63 4.26 20.59 -33.45
C ASP A 63 4.03 21.23 -34.83
N GLN A 64 3.57 20.44 -35.80
CA GLN A 64 3.31 20.85 -37.18
C GLN A 64 1.96 21.54 -37.35
N ASP A 65 0.96 21.20 -36.54
CA ASP A 65 -0.35 21.84 -36.55
C ASP A 65 -0.30 23.21 -35.82
N HIS A 66 -0.91 24.24 -36.39
CA HIS A 66 -1.11 25.53 -35.73
C HIS A 66 -2.17 25.37 -34.60
N CYS A 67 -1.77 24.83 -33.46
CA CYS A 67 -2.66 24.64 -32.31
C CYS A 67 -2.83 25.91 -31.47
N GLU A 68 -4.07 26.36 -31.38
CA GLU A 68 -4.60 27.18 -30.29
C GLU A 68 -4.52 26.40 -28.96
N GLU A 69 -4.74 27.08 -27.83
CA GLU A 69 -4.84 26.45 -26.51
C GLU A 69 -5.79 25.23 -26.53
N CYS A 70 -5.33 24.05 -26.13
CA CYS A 70 -6.12 22.81 -26.26
C CYS A 70 -5.72 21.70 -25.27
N ILE A 71 -6.61 20.73 -25.09
CA ILE A 71 -6.40 19.48 -24.35
C ILE A 71 -6.23 18.35 -25.37
N LEU A 72 -5.17 17.55 -25.23
CA LEU A 72 -4.84 16.42 -26.09
C LEU A 72 -4.93 15.13 -25.30
N LEU A 73 -5.62 14.14 -25.86
CA LEU A 73 -5.74 12.80 -25.30
C LEU A 73 -5.02 11.79 -26.19
N VAL A 74 -4.13 11.00 -25.61
CA VAL A 74 -3.36 9.98 -26.32
C VAL A 74 -3.64 8.62 -25.67
N PRO A 75 -4.47 7.78 -26.30
CA PRO A 75 -4.59 6.37 -25.93
C PRO A 75 -3.26 5.67 -26.24
N TYR A 76 -2.68 4.97 -25.27
CA TYR A 76 -1.36 4.35 -25.39
C TYR A 76 -1.46 2.86 -25.03
N TYR A 77 -1.08 1.99 -25.97
CA TYR A 77 -1.11 0.55 -25.80
C TYR A 77 0.29 0.03 -25.43
N LEU A 78 0.38 -0.73 -24.33
CA LEU A 78 1.62 -1.31 -23.79
C LEU A 78 1.86 -2.78 -24.20
N GLY A 79 0.93 -3.39 -24.94
CA GLY A 79 0.94 -4.83 -25.22
C GLY A 79 0.05 -5.63 -24.25
N ASN A 80 -0.24 -6.90 -24.58
CA ASN A 80 -1.02 -7.83 -23.75
C ASN A 80 -2.37 -7.28 -23.22
N PHE A 81 -3.15 -6.61 -24.07
CA PHE A 81 -4.42 -5.95 -23.71
C PHE A 81 -4.30 -4.77 -22.75
N HIS A 82 -3.10 -4.32 -22.39
CA HIS A 82 -2.89 -3.22 -21.44
C HIS A 82 -2.88 -1.86 -22.14
N TRP A 83 -3.90 -1.07 -21.86
CA TRP A 83 -4.04 0.31 -22.29
C TRP A 83 -3.81 1.28 -21.14
N ILE A 84 -3.15 2.40 -21.43
CA ILE A 84 -2.99 3.55 -20.56
C ILE A 84 -3.41 4.82 -21.31
N GLY A 85 -3.68 5.90 -20.57
CA GLY A 85 -4.02 7.20 -21.14
C GLY A 85 -2.94 8.24 -20.87
N ILE A 86 -2.63 9.08 -21.86
CA ILE A 86 -1.82 10.29 -21.66
C ILE A 86 -2.70 11.51 -21.95
N LEU A 87 -2.70 12.48 -21.04
CA LEU A 87 -3.37 13.77 -21.20
C LEU A 87 -2.33 14.87 -21.24
N ILE A 88 -2.43 15.78 -22.21
CA ILE A 88 -1.53 16.93 -22.37
C ILE A 88 -2.37 18.19 -22.55
N GLU A 89 -2.14 19.22 -21.73
CA GLU A 89 -2.78 20.53 -21.87
C GLU A 89 -1.76 21.55 -22.37
N LEU A 90 -2.05 22.13 -23.53
CA LEU A 90 -1.24 23.15 -24.19
C LEU A 90 -1.84 24.54 -23.99
N LYS A 91 -0.99 25.55 -23.84
CA LYS A 91 -1.33 26.99 -23.91
C LYS A 91 -1.10 27.56 -25.30
N GLU A 92 -1.59 28.77 -25.56
CA GLU A 92 -1.41 29.50 -26.83
C GLU A 92 0.05 29.61 -27.31
N ASN A 93 1.02 29.61 -26.38
CA ASN A 93 2.45 29.69 -26.67
C ASN A 93 3.15 28.32 -26.78
N ARG A 94 2.40 27.23 -26.92
CA ARG A 94 2.89 25.83 -26.99
C ARG A 94 3.61 25.35 -25.73
N GLN A 95 3.47 26.06 -24.61
CA GLN A 95 3.92 25.56 -23.32
C GLN A 95 2.92 24.54 -22.80
N ILE A 96 3.45 23.39 -22.37
CA ILE A 96 2.67 22.41 -21.63
C ILE A 96 2.36 22.98 -20.25
N GLN A 97 1.07 23.11 -19.96
CA GLN A 97 0.58 23.46 -18.63
C GLN A 97 0.51 22.23 -17.72
N ARG A 98 0.16 21.09 -18.32
CA ARG A 98 -0.11 19.84 -17.61
C ARG A 98 0.14 18.66 -18.53
N ALA A 99 0.85 17.64 -18.07
CA ALA A 99 0.99 16.39 -18.80
C ALA A 99 0.95 15.20 -17.81
N GLU A 100 -0.01 14.30 -18.00
CA GLU A 100 -0.33 13.23 -17.07
C GLU A 100 -0.42 11.89 -17.75
N VAL A 101 0.12 10.86 -17.10
CA VAL A 101 -0.03 9.46 -17.51
C VAL A 101 -0.93 8.75 -16.51
N ILE A 102 -1.93 8.04 -17.03
CA ILE A 102 -2.99 7.41 -16.25
C ILE A 102 -3.00 5.92 -16.57
N ASP A 103 -2.56 5.11 -15.59
CA ASP A 103 -2.53 3.65 -15.69
C ASP A 103 -3.71 3.05 -14.93
N PRO A 104 -4.62 2.33 -15.60
CA PRO A 104 -5.79 1.72 -14.98
C PRO A 104 -5.49 0.36 -14.30
N VAL A 105 -4.26 -0.12 -14.21
CA VAL A 105 -3.94 -1.44 -13.63
C VAL A 105 -3.29 -1.30 -12.24
N VAL A 106 -3.75 -2.11 -11.25
CA VAL A 106 -3.35 -2.01 -9.83
C VAL A 106 -1.86 -2.31 -9.58
N ASP A 107 -1.33 -3.38 -10.20
CA ASP A 107 0.05 -3.86 -10.01
C ASP A 107 0.91 -3.74 -11.29
N SER A 108 0.61 -2.71 -12.08
CA SER A 108 1.34 -2.46 -13.32
C SER A 108 2.83 -2.23 -13.05
N LYS A 109 3.69 -3.01 -13.72
CA LYS A 109 5.15 -2.78 -13.81
C LYS A 109 5.50 -1.67 -14.82
N PHE A 110 4.53 -0.87 -15.24
CA PHE A 110 4.71 0.17 -16.24
C PHE A 110 5.85 1.13 -15.84
N VAL A 111 6.85 1.21 -16.71
CA VAL A 111 8.04 2.05 -16.52
C VAL A 111 7.79 3.40 -17.20
N LEU A 112 7.37 4.39 -16.39
CA LEU A 112 7.14 5.77 -16.84
C LEU A 112 8.37 6.38 -17.55
N ASP A 113 9.58 5.93 -17.21
CA ASP A 113 10.85 6.41 -17.78
C ASP A 113 10.92 6.27 -19.30
N MET A 114 10.28 5.25 -19.88
CA MET A 114 10.29 5.04 -21.34
C MET A 114 9.52 6.14 -22.06
N ILE A 115 8.34 6.51 -21.55
CA ILE A 115 7.52 7.58 -22.11
C ILE A 115 8.19 8.93 -21.84
N GLN A 116 8.74 9.13 -20.63
CA GLN A 116 9.46 10.35 -20.25
C GLN A 116 10.63 10.65 -21.19
N LYS A 117 11.47 9.65 -21.49
CA LYS A 117 12.60 9.81 -22.44
C LYS A 117 12.16 10.27 -23.83
N THR A 118 11.01 9.79 -24.30
CA THR A 118 10.45 10.20 -25.59
C THR A 118 9.86 11.60 -25.52
N PHE A 119 9.23 11.94 -24.40
CA PHE A 119 8.63 13.24 -24.13
C PHE A 119 9.69 14.36 -24.03
N ASP A 120 10.83 14.08 -23.38
CA ASP A 120 11.95 15.02 -23.17
C ASP A 120 12.57 15.50 -24.49
N LYS A 121 12.47 14.70 -25.58
CA LYS A 121 12.92 15.10 -26.91
C LYS A 121 12.15 16.31 -27.47
N PHE A 122 10.88 16.44 -27.11
CA PHE A 122 9.97 17.49 -27.61
C PHE A 122 9.77 18.59 -26.58
N TYR A 123 9.71 18.23 -25.30
CA TYR A 123 9.38 19.12 -24.21
C TYR A 123 10.44 19.04 -23.11
N SER A 124 11.65 19.50 -23.42
CA SER A 124 12.79 19.43 -22.50
C SER A 124 12.50 20.10 -21.16
N GLY A 125 12.62 19.34 -20.05
CA GLY A 125 12.45 19.86 -18.69
C GLY A 125 11.03 19.76 -18.13
N MET A 126 10.08 19.12 -18.85
CA MET A 126 8.74 18.82 -18.34
C MET A 126 8.66 17.37 -17.83
N VAL A 127 8.24 17.20 -16.58
CA VAL A 127 8.08 15.87 -15.96
C VAL A 127 6.62 15.41 -16.13
N LEU A 128 6.42 14.24 -16.74
CA LEU A 128 5.13 13.57 -16.80
C LEU A 128 4.76 13.09 -15.40
N SER A 129 3.64 13.57 -14.87
CA SER A 129 3.13 13.10 -13.58
C SER A 129 2.23 11.87 -13.77
N SER A 130 2.44 10.83 -12.98
CA SER A 130 1.48 9.72 -12.91
C SER A 130 0.26 10.15 -12.09
N LYS A 131 -0.95 10.02 -12.66
CA LYS A 131 -2.21 10.28 -11.96
C LYS A 131 -2.95 8.97 -11.74
N SER A 132 -3.16 8.62 -10.47
CA SER A 132 -3.93 7.45 -10.09
C SER A 132 -5.42 7.79 -10.05
N LEU A 133 -6.19 7.22 -10.97
CA LEU A 133 -7.65 7.27 -10.98
C LEU A 133 -8.22 5.86 -10.74
N GLN A 134 -9.30 5.49 -11.43
CA GLN A 134 -9.89 4.17 -11.30
C GLN A 134 -8.88 3.12 -11.80
N LYS A 135 -8.65 2.11 -10.97
CA LYS A 135 -7.77 0.98 -11.27
C LYS A 135 -8.53 -0.34 -11.14
N HIS A 136 -8.07 -1.35 -11.86
CA HIS A 136 -8.67 -2.69 -11.89
C HIS A 136 -7.60 -3.77 -12.01
N GLU A 137 -7.90 -4.98 -11.53
CA GLU A 137 -6.98 -6.12 -11.53
C GLU A 137 -6.92 -6.82 -12.90
N ASP A 138 -8.05 -6.89 -13.63
CA ASP A 138 -8.12 -7.46 -14.97
C ASP A 138 -7.58 -6.49 -16.04
N VAL A 139 -6.43 -6.82 -16.62
CA VAL A 139 -5.77 -6.08 -17.71
C VAL A 139 -6.66 -5.96 -18.95
N LYS A 140 -7.56 -6.92 -19.21
CA LYS A 140 -8.46 -6.88 -20.37
C LYS A 140 -9.46 -5.72 -20.32
N GLN A 141 -9.79 -5.25 -19.11
CA GLN A 141 -10.67 -4.10 -18.92
C GLN A 141 -9.95 -2.75 -19.01
N SER A 142 -8.61 -2.75 -19.15
CA SER A 142 -7.82 -1.52 -19.13
C SER A 142 -8.21 -0.52 -20.22
N ALA A 143 -8.68 -0.97 -21.39
CA ALA A 143 -9.16 -0.08 -22.47
C ALA A 143 -10.37 0.76 -22.04
N GLN A 144 -11.39 0.13 -21.45
CA GLN A 144 -12.61 0.79 -21.00
C GLN A 144 -12.32 1.75 -19.84
N ILE A 145 -11.49 1.32 -18.89
CA ILE A 145 -11.13 2.13 -17.74
C ILE A 145 -10.23 3.31 -18.16
N THR A 146 -9.35 3.12 -19.14
CA THR A 146 -8.58 4.21 -19.76
C THR A 146 -9.49 5.27 -20.35
N ILE A 147 -10.55 4.87 -21.06
CA ILE A 147 -11.54 5.81 -21.61
C ILE A 147 -12.20 6.60 -20.48
N GLN A 148 -12.73 5.90 -19.47
CA GLN A 148 -13.42 6.54 -18.33
C GLN A 148 -12.50 7.53 -17.59
N ASN A 149 -11.26 7.13 -17.35
CA ASN A 149 -10.26 7.96 -16.67
C ASN A 149 -9.88 9.21 -17.48
N LEU A 150 -9.67 9.07 -18.80
CA LEU A 150 -9.35 10.22 -19.66
C LEU A 150 -10.51 11.21 -19.73
N ILE A 151 -11.75 10.73 -19.85
CA ILE A 151 -12.95 11.59 -19.85
C ILE A 151 -13.10 12.33 -18.52
N LYS A 152 -12.87 11.65 -17.40
CA LYS A 152 -12.90 12.27 -16.07
C LYS A 152 -11.87 13.38 -15.94
N CYS A 153 -10.64 13.16 -16.42
CA CYS A 153 -9.63 14.22 -16.41
C CYS A 153 -10.00 15.41 -17.29
N VAL A 154 -10.59 15.17 -18.48
CA VAL A 154 -11.08 16.26 -19.33
C VAL A 154 -12.16 17.05 -18.63
N GLU A 155 -13.12 16.38 -17.99
CA GLU A 155 -14.18 17.03 -17.23
C GLU A 155 -13.60 17.93 -16.11
N GLU A 156 -12.66 17.42 -15.32
CA GLU A 156 -11.98 18.17 -14.26
C GLU A 156 -11.29 19.44 -14.82
N SER A 157 -10.60 19.32 -15.96
CA SER A 157 -9.94 20.45 -16.62
C SER A 157 -10.93 21.49 -17.13
N LEU A 158 -12.02 21.06 -17.78
CA LEU A 158 -13.03 21.97 -18.33
C LEU A 158 -13.85 22.66 -17.24
N LEU A 159 -14.17 21.97 -16.14
CA LEU A 159 -14.84 22.58 -14.98
C LEU A 159 -13.96 23.62 -14.31
N THR A 160 -12.65 23.35 -14.19
CA THR A 160 -11.69 24.30 -13.65
C THR A 160 -11.63 25.56 -14.51
N GLU A 161 -11.59 25.42 -15.84
CA GLU A 161 -11.56 26.55 -16.77
C GLU A 161 -12.86 27.38 -16.72
N ALA A 162 -14.02 26.71 -16.71
CA ALA A 162 -15.32 27.37 -16.59
C ALA A 162 -15.46 28.15 -15.28
N LEU A 163 -14.89 27.64 -14.19
CA LEU A 163 -14.89 28.32 -12.89
C LEU A 163 -13.99 29.56 -12.91
N HIS A 164 -12.83 29.50 -13.56
CA HIS A 164 -11.95 30.67 -13.76
C HIS A 164 -12.60 31.74 -14.64
N GLN A 165 -13.27 31.35 -15.73
CA GLN A 165 -14.03 32.28 -16.58
C GLN A 165 -15.16 32.96 -15.80
N ASN A 166 -15.95 32.18 -15.04
CA ASN A 166 -17.02 32.72 -14.20
C ASN A 166 -16.50 33.69 -13.12
N ILE A 167 -15.35 33.40 -12.49
CA ILE A 167 -14.72 34.32 -11.52
C ILE A 167 -14.26 35.61 -12.21
N ASN A 168 -13.66 35.51 -13.39
CA ASN A 168 -13.21 36.68 -14.15
C ASN A 168 -14.38 37.55 -14.64
N ASP A 169 -15.49 36.93 -15.03
CA ASP A 169 -16.72 37.62 -15.39
C ASP A 169 -17.36 38.28 -14.17
N LEU A 170 -17.38 37.61 -13.02
CA LEU A 170 -17.84 38.18 -11.75
C LEU A 170 -16.98 39.38 -11.32
N HIS A 171 -15.66 39.27 -11.45
CA HIS A 171 -14.71 40.35 -11.19
C HIS A 171 -14.94 41.54 -12.13
N SER A 172 -15.18 41.28 -13.42
CA SER A 172 -15.48 42.31 -14.42
C SER A 172 -16.83 42.99 -14.17
N GLN A 173 -17.83 42.23 -13.74
CA GLN A 173 -19.14 42.75 -13.33
C GLN A 173 -19.05 43.60 -12.06
N ILE A 174 -18.33 43.13 -11.02
CA ILE A 174 -18.09 43.89 -9.79
C ILE A 174 -17.32 45.18 -10.10
N PHE A 175 -16.34 45.13 -10.99
CA PHE A 175 -15.58 46.31 -11.41
C PHE A 175 -16.44 47.32 -12.18
N ASN A 176 -17.33 46.84 -13.07
CA ASN A 176 -18.29 47.69 -13.77
C ASN A 176 -19.38 48.26 -12.85
N ASP A 177 -19.84 47.50 -11.86
CA ASP A 177 -20.80 47.97 -10.85
C ASP A 177 -20.16 48.99 -9.90
N GLN A 178 -18.89 48.82 -9.55
CA GLN A 178 -18.14 49.83 -8.81
C GLN A 178 -17.95 51.10 -9.65
N LYS A 179 -17.63 50.97 -10.94
CA LYS A 179 -17.52 52.09 -11.88
C LYS A 179 -18.84 52.85 -12.03
N ASN A 180 -19.96 52.13 -12.17
CA ASN A 180 -21.31 52.71 -12.26
C ASN A 180 -21.75 53.36 -10.93
N ARG A 181 -21.35 52.82 -9.78
CA ARG A 181 -21.57 53.44 -8.46
C ARG A 181 -20.76 54.71 -8.27
N THR A 182 -19.54 54.81 -8.79
CA THR A 182 -18.78 56.08 -8.85
C THR A 182 -19.43 57.11 -9.76
N CYS A 183 -19.96 56.71 -10.93
CA CYS A 183 -20.67 57.63 -11.82
C CYS A 183 -22.01 58.16 -11.25
N LEU A 184 -22.66 57.42 -10.34
CA LEU A 184 -23.88 57.87 -9.66
C LEU A 184 -23.62 58.79 -8.46
N LEU A 185 -22.39 58.83 -7.93
CA LEU A 185 -21.99 59.71 -6.84
C LEU A 185 -21.42 61.06 -7.31
N GLU A 186 -21.10 61.21 -8.60
CA GLU A 186 -20.61 62.47 -9.20
C GLU A 186 -21.73 63.31 -9.86
N GLY A 187 -22.99 62.88 -9.77
CA GLY A 187 -24.15 63.56 -10.37
C GLY A 187 -24.74 64.74 -9.59
N ASN A 188 -24.20 65.10 -8.42
CA ASN A 188 -24.72 66.21 -7.60
C ASN A 188 -23.60 67.14 -7.12
N GLN A 189 -23.11 68.00 -8.02
CA GLN A 189 -22.64 69.35 -7.66
C GLN A 189 -22.45 70.19 -8.94
N SER A 190 -23.48 70.97 -9.28
CA SER A 190 -23.38 72.13 -10.14
C SER A 190 -22.96 73.35 -9.31
N ASP A 191 -21.83 73.95 -9.65
CA ASP A 191 -21.65 75.39 -9.91
C ASP A 191 -20.17 75.74 -9.72
N TRP A 192 -19.57 76.35 -10.75
CA TRP A 192 -18.94 77.67 -10.68
C TRP A 192 -18.21 77.93 -12.00
N GLN A 193 -18.64 79.02 -12.64
CA GLN A 193 -18.26 79.51 -13.95
C GLN A 193 -16.81 80.04 -13.96
N SER A 194 -16.09 79.84 -15.07
CA SER A 194 -15.61 80.91 -15.98
C SER A 194 -14.44 80.48 -16.87
N LYS A 195 -14.71 80.46 -18.18
CA LYS A 195 -13.75 80.67 -19.29
C LYS A 195 -13.66 82.21 -19.53
N PRO A 196 -12.72 82.81 -20.32
CA PRO A 196 -12.14 82.23 -21.55
C PRO A 196 -10.73 82.68 -22.03
N GLN A 197 -10.29 81.99 -23.11
CA GLN A 197 -9.55 82.46 -24.30
C GLN A 197 -8.01 82.53 -24.34
N GLY A 198 -7.45 81.74 -25.27
CA GLY A 198 -6.12 81.90 -25.89
C GLY A 198 -5.67 80.71 -26.74
N ASN A 199 -6.18 80.59 -27.98
CA ASN A 199 -5.95 79.49 -28.93
C ASN A 199 -4.66 79.60 -29.76
N LYS A 200 -4.04 78.43 -30.08
CA LYS A 200 -3.20 77.98 -31.25
C LYS A 200 -2.00 77.16 -30.73
N THR A 201 -1.67 75.90 -31.09
CA THR A 201 -2.00 75.02 -32.25
C THR A 201 -1.49 73.56 -31.98
N LYS A 202 -2.26 72.53 -32.43
CA LYS A 202 -1.93 71.10 -32.78
C LYS A 202 -1.36 70.15 -31.68
N PHE A 203 -2.13 69.27 -31.00
CA PHE A 203 -2.64 67.89 -31.33
C PHE A 203 -1.58 66.91 -31.87
N SER A 204 -1.35 65.66 -31.40
CA SER A 204 -1.82 64.73 -30.31
C SER A 204 -1.09 63.39 -30.57
N ASP A 205 -0.47 62.63 -29.67
CA ASP A 205 -0.78 62.01 -28.36
C ASP A 205 -1.69 60.75 -28.36
N LEU A 206 -1.33 59.83 -27.43
CA LEU A 206 -1.80 58.47 -27.06
C LEU A 206 -0.83 57.36 -27.56
N ASN A 207 -0.30 56.41 -26.76
CA ASN A 207 -0.45 56.00 -25.35
C ASN A 207 0.65 54.96 -25.03
N ASP A 208 1.12 54.86 -23.76
CA ASP A 208 1.05 53.63 -22.91
C ASP A 208 1.85 53.81 -21.58
N PRO A 209 1.20 53.75 -20.39
CA PRO A 209 1.87 53.74 -19.09
C PRO A 209 1.69 52.40 -18.35
N LEU A 210 2.74 51.90 -17.68
CA LEU A 210 2.67 51.23 -16.36
C LEU A 210 4.08 50.79 -15.90
N SER A 211 4.91 51.78 -15.56
CA SER A 211 5.98 51.64 -14.58
C SER A 211 5.83 52.80 -13.59
N ASN A 212 6.02 52.52 -12.30
CA ASN A 212 5.93 53.44 -11.15
C ASN A 212 4.62 53.48 -10.34
N VAL A 213 4.24 52.40 -9.66
CA VAL A 213 3.72 52.47 -8.27
C VAL A 213 4.09 51.18 -7.48
N ARG A 214 5.37 51.05 -7.11
CA ARG A 214 5.77 50.41 -5.85
C ARG A 214 6.13 51.55 -4.91
N VAL A 215 5.75 51.44 -3.64
CA VAL A 215 5.93 52.42 -2.55
C VAL A 215 4.81 53.46 -2.40
N THR A 216 3.62 53.02 -1.95
CA THR A 216 2.77 53.62 -0.88
C THR A 216 1.37 52.99 -0.89
N PHE A 217 1.21 51.77 -0.38
CA PHE A 217 -0.11 51.23 0.02
C PHE A 217 0.06 50.21 1.17
N LYS A 218 0.85 50.59 2.18
CA LYS A 218 1.04 49.83 3.43
C LYS A 218 0.43 50.51 4.66
N ASN A 219 -0.39 51.56 4.53
CA ASN A 219 -0.82 52.36 5.70
C ASN A 219 -2.31 52.77 5.81
N GLU A 220 -3.24 52.21 5.02
CA GLU A 220 -4.68 52.58 5.14
C GLU A 220 -5.66 51.47 5.55
N ARG A 221 -5.25 50.20 5.70
CA ARG A 221 -6.12 49.16 6.28
C ARG A 221 -6.11 49.06 7.81
N LYS A 222 -5.28 49.86 8.49
CA LYS A 222 -5.17 49.88 9.97
C LYS A 222 -5.97 51.00 10.66
N ARG A 223 -6.74 51.81 9.93
CA ARG A 223 -7.47 52.97 10.50
C ARG A 223 -8.99 52.95 10.39
N HIS A 224 -9.61 51.90 9.82
CA HIS A 224 -11.07 51.83 9.68
C HIS A 224 -11.78 50.71 10.46
N SER A 225 -11.06 49.79 11.12
CA SER A 225 -11.66 48.83 12.08
C SER A 225 -11.55 49.26 13.55
N LEU A 226 -10.70 50.23 13.88
CA LEU A 226 -10.43 50.69 15.26
C LEU A 226 -11.28 51.90 15.72
N ARG A 227 -12.36 52.25 15.02
CA ARG A 227 -13.25 53.37 15.40
C ARG A 227 -14.73 53.00 15.61
N LYS A 228 -15.08 51.72 15.52
CA LYS A 228 -16.42 51.21 15.92
C LYS A 228 -16.40 50.27 17.12
N GLN A 229 -15.23 49.99 17.70
CA GLN A 229 -15.07 49.13 18.88
C GLN A 229 -14.66 49.87 20.17
N SER A 230 -14.60 51.21 20.17
CA SER A 230 -14.27 52.01 21.37
C SER A 230 -15.40 52.91 21.88
N GLN A 231 -16.66 52.59 21.57
CA GLN A 231 -17.82 53.31 22.13
C GLN A 231 -18.87 52.39 22.77
N ILE A 232 -18.55 51.12 22.99
CA ILE A 232 -19.38 50.20 23.79
C ILE A 232 -18.45 49.41 24.70
N GLU A 233 -17.77 50.11 25.60
CA GLU A 233 -17.19 49.55 26.82
C GLU A 233 -16.73 50.73 27.68
N GLN A 234 -17.68 51.33 28.39
CA GLN A 234 -17.49 51.94 29.71
C GLN A 234 -18.86 52.35 30.27
N HIS A 235 -19.17 51.79 31.45
CA HIS A 235 -20.40 51.90 32.26
C HIS A 235 -21.53 50.90 31.91
N ILE A 236 -21.65 49.80 32.67
CA ILE A 236 -22.40 49.70 33.94
C ILE A 236 -22.17 48.29 34.53
N ASP A 237 -21.68 48.26 35.78
CA ASP A 237 -21.81 47.15 36.73
C ASP A 237 -23.27 47.08 37.20
N GLY A 238 -23.83 45.86 37.27
CA GLY A 238 -25.05 45.55 38.04
C GLY A 238 -26.38 45.87 37.37
N ASP A 239 -27.05 44.85 36.82
CA ASP A 239 -28.28 44.29 37.42
C ASP A 239 -28.91 43.23 36.51
N GLU A 240 -29.41 42.17 37.15
CA GLU A 240 -30.20 41.10 36.57
C GLU A 240 -31.51 41.64 35.95
N LYS A 241 -31.99 40.92 34.92
CA LYS A 241 -33.26 41.08 34.17
C LYS A 241 -33.25 42.12 33.06
N PHE A 242 -32.67 41.78 31.91
CA PHE A 242 -33.19 42.20 30.59
C PHE A 242 -32.61 41.33 29.46
N GLY A 243 -32.55 40.01 29.69
CA GLY A 243 -31.84 39.05 28.82
C GLY A 243 -32.71 38.07 28.04
N THR A 244 -34.03 38.28 27.97
CA THR A 244 -34.96 37.32 27.33
C THR A 244 -35.64 37.79 26.05
N ASP A 245 -35.68 39.10 25.75
CA ASP A 245 -36.41 39.60 24.57
C ASP A 245 -35.53 39.97 23.36
N VAL A 246 -34.20 40.09 23.52
CA VAL A 246 -33.28 40.33 22.39
C VAL A 246 -32.71 39.01 21.82
N ARG A 247 -32.83 37.92 22.58
CA ARG A 247 -32.38 36.58 22.16
C ARG A 247 -33.44 35.80 21.37
N SER A 248 -34.71 36.20 21.44
CA SER A 248 -35.81 35.66 20.63
C SER A 248 -35.86 36.29 19.24
N GLU A 249 -35.74 37.62 19.11
CA GLU A 249 -35.74 38.31 17.80
C GLU A 249 -34.51 38.03 16.94
N LEU A 250 -33.35 37.76 17.55
CA LEU A 250 -32.14 37.37 16.83
C LEU A 250 -32.15 35.90 16.38
N ASN A 251 -32.89 35.02 17.06
CA ASN A 251 -33.03 33.61 16.65
C ASN A 251 -34.13 33.42 15.59
N GLU A 252 -35.21 34.20 15.59
CA GLU A 252 -36.22 34.15 14.52
C GLU A 252 -35.67 34.65 13.18
N LYS A 253 -34.91 35.75 13.17
CA LYS A 253 -34.32 36.27 11.92
C LYS A 253 -33.15 35.44 11.36
N TYR A 254 -32.46 34.69 12.22
CA TYR A 254 -31.40 33.77 11.78
C TYR A 254 -31.96 32.44 11.26
N PHE A 255 -33.12 32.00 11.77
CA PHE A 255 -33.82 30.82 11.25
C PHE A 255 -34.61 31.09 9.96
N ASP A 256 -35.21 32.28 9.80
CA ASP A 256 -35.93 32.64 8.57
C ASP A 256 -34.98 32.89 7.38
N SER A 257 -33.75 33.34 7.63
CA SER A 257 -32.73 33.46 6.58
C SER A 257 -32.16 32.12 6.12
N LEU A 258 -32.15 31.08 6.98
CA LEU A 258 -31.71 29.74 6.60
C LEU A 258 -32.81 28.96 5.85
N ASN A 259 -34.09 29.18 6.16
CA ASN A 259 -35.20 28.52 5.47
C ASN A 259 -35.56 29.15 4.11
N THR A 260 -35.24 30.43 3.88
CA THR A 260 -35.54 31.09 2.59
C THR A 260 -34.49 30.81 1.51
N GLN A 261 -33.30 30.32 1.87
CA GLN A 261 -32.30 29.80 0.92
C GLN A 261 -32.48 28.31 0.60
N GLN A 262 -33.45 27.61 1.22
CA GLN A 262 -33.76 26.20 0.95
C GLN A 262 -35.02 25.96 0.10
N ILE A 263 -35.67 27.01 -0.43
CA ILE A 263 -36.94 26.88 -1.18
C ILE A 263 -36.84 27.27 -2.68
N ALA A 264 -35.66 27.62 -3.19
CA ALA A 264 -35.49 27.98 -4.60
C ALA A 264 -34.50 27.07 -5.36
N THR A 265 -34.70 25.75 -5.30
CA THR A 265 -34.30 24.78 -6.35
C THR A 265 -35.07 23.48 -6.16
N LYS A 266 -36.32 23.43 -6.65
CA LYS A 266 -36.99 22.19 -7.00
C LYS A 266 -36.67 21.87 -8.46
N GLU A 267 -35.56 21.19 -8.68
CA GLU A 267 -35.34 20.28 -9.81
C GLU A 267 -34.58 19.07 -9.25
N PHE A 268 -35.31 18.27 -8.46
CA PHE A 268 -34.92 16.91 -8.12
C PHE A 268 -35.44 16.02 -9.25
N ASP A 269 -34.58 15.71 -10.21
CA ASP A 269 -34.68 14.56 -11.11
C ASP A 269 -33.30 14.36 -11.75
N ASN A 270 -32.54 13.39 -11.23
CA ASN A 270 -31.51 12.56 -11.88
C ASN A 270 -30.50 12.00 -10.84
N ILE A 271 -30.95 10.98 -10.09
CA ILE A 271 -30.06 9.98 -9.49
C ILE A 271 -30.33 8.68 -10.26
N ILE A 272 -29.54 8.43 -11.32
CA ILE A 272 -29.38 7.11 -11.93
C ILE A 272 -27.91 6.93 -12.32
N VAL A 273 -27.26 6.02 -11.58
CA VAL A 273 -26.08 5.20 -11.92
C VAL A 273 -24.75 5.92 -12.08
N ASN A 274 -23.89 5.77 -11.07
CA ASN A 274 -22.47 5.51 -11.29
C ASN A 274 -22.00 4.49 -10.26
N ASP A 275 -21.80 3.27 -10.73
CA ASP A 275 -21.09 2.20 -10.05
C ASP A 275 -19.64 2.64 -9.79
N SER A 276 -19.23 2.72 -8.52
CA SER A 276 -17.85 2.52 -8.06
C SER A 276 -17.72 2.82 -6.56
N VAL A 277 -18.08 1.85 -5.72
CA VAL A 277 -17.52 1.74 -4.37
C VAL A 277 -17.16 0.26 -4.14
N PRO A 278 -15.87 -0.07 -3.90
CA PRO A 278 -15.50 -1.42 -3.52
C PRO A 278 -15.79 -1.65 -2.03
N SER A 279 -16.71 -2.60 -1.79
CA SER A 279 -16.83 -3.48 -0.63
C SER A 279 -16.47 -2.91 0.76
N THR A 280 -17.45 -2.34 1.43
CA THR A 280 -17.80 -2.66 2.82
C THR A 280 -19.34 -2.61 2.94
N ASP A 281 -19.89 -3.17 4.01
CA ASP A 281 -21.24 -2.86 4.51
C ASP A 281 -22.40 -3.83 4.24
N ASN A 282 -22.55 -4.78 5.16
CA ASN A 282 -23.86 -5.36 5.51
C ASN A 282 -24.84 -4.27 6.03
N CYS A 283 -24.34 -3.11 6.49
CA CYS A 283 -25.16 -2.01 7.02
C CYS A 283 -25.74 -1.08 5.92
N TYR A 284 -24.97 -0.80 4.88
CA TYR A 284 -25.31 0.03 3.72
C TYR A 284 -26.21 -0.74 2.75
N GLN A 285 -25.99 -2.05 2.58
CA GLN A 285 -26.94 -2.89 1.83
C GLN A 285 -28.34 -2.88 2.46
N LEU A 286 -28.43 -2.94 3.79
CA LEU A 286 -29.72 -2.84 4.51
C LEU A 286 -30.34 -1.44 4.38
N GLN A 287 -29.55 -0.37 4.51
CA GLN A 287 -30.05 1.01 4.34
C GLN A 287 -30.47 1.31 2.90
N LEU A 288 -29.71 0.84 1.90
CA LEU A 288 -30.02 0.97 0.49
C LEU A 288 -31.27 0.14 0.13
N CYS A 289 -31.40 -1.07 0.65
CA CYS A 289 -32.59 -1.91 0.46
C CYS A 289 -33.84 -1.25 1.03
N GLU A 290 -33.81 -0.71 2.26
CA GLU A 290 -34.93 0.02 2.85
C GLU A 290 -35.28 1.30 2.08
N SER A 291 -34.28 2.03 1.58
CA SER A 291 -34.50 3.22 0.74
C SER A 291 -35.18 2.86 -0.59
N LEU A 292 -34.71 1.80 -1.26
CA LEU A 292 -35.29 1.32 -2.52
C LEU A 292 -36.71 0.77 -2.33
N LYS A 293 -36.99 0.06 -1.22
CA LYS A 293 -38.35 -0.39 -0.85
C LYS A 293 -39.30 0.78 -0.62
N LYS A 294 -38.81 1.88 -0.05
CA LYS A 294 -39.60 3.09 0.13
C LYS A 294 -39.89 3.77 -1.20
N GLN A 295 -38.90 3.83 -2.10
CA GLN A 295 -39.09 4.34 -3.47
C GLN A 295 -40.09 3.49 -4.26
N LEU A 296 -39.95 2.16 -4.25
CA LEU A 296 -40.88 1.26 -4.93
C LEU A 296 -42.32 1.42 -4.40
N ARG A 297 -42.51 1.50 -3.08
CA ARG A 297 -43.84 1.73 -2.48
C ARG A 297 -44.46 3.07 -2.92
N ASN A 298 -43.67 4.14 -2.98
CA ASN A 298 -44.15 5.44 -3.43
C ASN A 298 -44.56 5.38 -4.92
N CYS A 299 -43.74 4.77 -5.78
CA CYS A 299 -44.04 4.68 -7.21
C CYS A 299 -45.22 3.75 -7.52
N LEU A 300 -45.39 2.65 -6.77
CA LEU A 300 -46.56 1.78 -6.89
C LEU A 300 -47.85 2.53 -6.52
N CYS A 301 -47.83 3.34 -5.45
CA CYS A 301 -48.95 4.20 -5.08
C CYS A 301 -49.28 5.25 -6.16
N GLU A 302 -48.28 5.82 -6.85
CA GLU A 302 -48.49 6.76 -7.95
C GLU A 302 -49.14 6.13 -9.20
N HIS A 303 -49.14 4.80 -9.30
CA HIS A 303 -49.77 4.05 -10.40
C HIS A 303 -51.00 3.25 -9.97
N GLU A 304 -51.49 3.45 -8.75
CA GLU A 304 -52.64 2.73 -8.16
C GLU A 304 -52.47 1.20 -8.13
N ILE A 305 -51.22 0.73 -8.08
CA ILE A 305 -50.88 -0.70 -8.04
C ILE A 305 -50.59 -1.08 -6.58
N SER A 306 -51.28 -2.10 -6.07
CA SER A 306 -51.23 -2.45 -4.65
C SER A 306 -50.05 -3.33 -4.27
N ASP A 307 -49.58 -4.20 -5.18
CA ASP A 307 -48.43 -5.07 -4.97
C ASP A 307 -47.68 -5.44 -6.27
N GLU A 308 -46.54 -6.10 -6.12
CA GLU A 308 -45.66 -6.52 -7.23
C GLU A 308 -46.36 -7.51 -8.18
N LYS A 309 -47.32 -8.30 -7.69
CA LYS A 309 -48.06 -9.25 -8.52
C LYS A 309 -49.06 -8.51 -9.42
N GLU A 310 -49.72 -7.47 -8.89
CA GLU A 310 -50.58 -6.58 -9.66
C GLU A 310 -49.78 -5.76 -10.69
N LEU A 311 -48.52 -5.42 -10.40
CA LEU A 311 -47.59 -4.81 -11.37
C LEU A 311 -47.32 -5.74 -12.57
N GLU A 312 -46.99 -7.00 -12.31
CA GLU A 312 -46.77 -8.01 -13.37
C GLU A 312 -48.04 -8.21 -14.23
N GLU A 313 -49.21 -8.29 -13.60
CA GLU A 313 -50.50 -8.43 -14.29
C GLU A 313 -50.86 -7.20 -15.16
N GLU A 314 -50.60 -5.99 -14.67
CA GLU A 314 -50.88 -4.75 -15.42
C GLU A 314 -49.90 -4.55 -16.59
N ILE A 315 -48.63 -4.96 -16.46
CA ILE A 315 -47.65 -5.00 -17.57
C ILE A 315 -48.15 -5.93 -18.68
N VAL A 316 -48.61 -7.13 -18.33
CA VAL A 316 -49.15 -8.09 -19.30
C VAL A 316 -50.38 -7.54 -20.00
N ARG A 317 -51.31 -6.93 -19.24
CA ARG A 317 -52.51 -6.28 -19.80
C ARG A 317 -52.14 -5.16 -20.78
N LYS A 318 -51.19 -4.29 -20.42
CA LYS A 318 -50.75 -3.17 -21.27
C LYS A 318 -50.08 -3.65 -22.56
N LYS A 319 -49.29 -4.73 -22.51
CA LYS A 319 -48.70 -5.36 -23.71
C LYS A 319 -49.78 -5.86 -24.66
N GLN A 320 -50.80 -6.55 -24.15
CA GLN A 320 -51.93 -7.04 -24.95
C GLN A 320 -52.78 -5.90 -25.54
N GLU A 321 -52.97 -4.79 -24.80
CA GLU A 321 -53.64 -3.60 -25.33
C GLU A 321 -52.87 -2.97 -26.49
N ILE A 322 -51.54 -2.87 -26.36
CA ILE A 322 -50.67 -2.31 -27.40
C ILE A 322 -50.74 -3.16 -28.68
N GLU A 323 -50.65 -4.49 -28.55
CA GLU A 323 -50.80 -5.41 -29.69
C GLU A 323 -52.16 -5.23 -30.37
N SER A 324 -53.26 -5.12 -29.62
CA SER A 324 -54.60 -4.89 -30.19
C SER A 324 -54.72 -3.55 -30.92
N PHE A 325 -54.05 -2.50 -30.46
CA PHE A 325 -54.06 -1.19 -31.15
C PHE A 325 -53.20 -1.18 -32.42
N GLU A 326 -52.14 -1.97 -32.45
CA GLU A 326 -51.27 -2.14 -33.61
C GLU A 326 -51.94 -2.95 -34.72
N GLU A 327 -52.64 -4.02 -34.36
CA GLU A 327 -53.46 -4.82 -35.29
C GLU A 327 -54.59 -3.98 -35.91
N LYS A 328 -55.12 -3.00 -35.18
CA LYS A 328 -56.16 -2.07 -35.66
C LYS A 328 -55.61 -0.85 -36.40
N GLY A 329 -54.31 -0.79 -36.69
CA GLY A 329 -53.66 0.30 -37.42
C GLY A 329 -53.59 1.64 -36.68
N ARG A 330 -53.81 1.65 -35.35
CA ARG A 330 -53.84 2.86 -34.50
C ARG A 330 -52.46 3.12 -33.87
N HIS A 331 -51.45 3.24 -34.72
CA HIS A 331 -50.04 3.32 -34.30
C HIS A 331 -49.71 4.50 -33.38
N THR A 332 -50.42 5.63 -33.49
CA THR A 332 -50.23 6.80 -32.60
C THR A 332 -50.69 6.54 -31.18
N ILE A 333 -51.73 5.72 -30.99
CA ILE A 333 -52.25 5.34 -29.67
C ILE A 333 -51.35 4.26 -29.06
N ALA A 334 -50.94 3.28 -29.86
CA ALA A 334 -49.96 2.27 -29.45
C ALA A 334 -48.64 2.91 -28.98
N LYS A 335 -48.14 3.92 -29.71
CA LYS A 335 -46.92 4.66 -29.32
C LYS A 335 -47.04 5.33 -27.94
N LYS A 336 -48.16 6.03 -27.68
CA LYS A 336 -48.41 6.63 -26.35
C LYS A 336 -48.54 5.59 -25.24
N ARG A 337 -49.10 4.41 -25.55
CA ARG A 337 -49.24 3.32 -24.57
C ARG A 337 -47.91 2.61 -24.30
N ARG A 338 -47.00 2.53 -25.28
CA ARG A 338 -45.62 2.04 -25.09
C ARG A 338 -44.83 2.93 -24.11
N GLU A 339 -45.04 4.25 -24.14
CA GLU A 339 -44.41 5.16 -23.16
C GLU A 339 -44.91 4.88 -21.73
N SER A 340 -46.18 4.52 -21.54
CA SER A 340 -46.70 4.08 -20.23
C SER A 340 -46.19 2.70 -19.84
N LEU A 341 -46.03 1.78 -20.79
CA LEU A 341 -45.47 0.45 -20.54
C LEU A 341 -44.00 0.53 -20.10
N SER A 342 -43.20 1.40 -20.71
CA SER A 342 -41.79 1.64 -20.33
C SER A 342 -41.66 1.98 -18.84
N LYS A 343 -42.56 2.83 -18.32
CA LYS A 343 -42.55 3.21 -16.90
C LYS A 343 -42.89 2.04 -15.98
N LEU A 344 -43.81 1.17 -16.37
CA LEU A 344 -44.14 -0.04 -15.60
C LEU A 344 -42.99 -1.06 -15.64
N GLU A 345 -42.30 -1.19 -16.77
CA GLU A 345 -41.12 -2.05 -16.89
C GLU A 345 -39.92 -1.52 -16.09
N GLU A 346 -39.76 -0.20 -15.96
CA GLU A 346 -38.78 0.43 -15.05
C GLU A 346 -39.09 0.13 -13.58
N LEU A 347 -40.37 0.08 -13.18
CA LEU A 347 -40.77 -0.33 -11.84
C LEU A 347 -40.52 -1.82 -11.58
N GLN A 348 -40.72 -2.67 -12.58
CA GLN A 348 -40.39 -4.09 -12.47
C GLN A 348 -38.88 -4.29 -12.29
N GLN A 349 -38.05 -3.53 -13.02
CA GLN A 349 -36.60 -3.57 -12.84
C GLN A 349 -36.15 -3.09 -11.45
N LEU A 350 -36.88 -2.14 -10.86
CA LEU A 350 -36.64 -1.69 -9.48
C LEU A 350 -37.01 -2.77 -8.46
N ALA A 351 -38.12 -3.48 -8.66
CA ALA A 351 -38.53 -4.62 -7.84
C ALA A 351 -37.52 -5.77 -7.92
N ASP A 352 -37.06 -6.12 -9.12
CA ASP A 352 -36.03 -7.13 -9.33
C ASP A 352 -34.69 -6.76 -8.67
N LYS A 353 -34.30 -5.47 -8.70
CA LYS A 353 -33.11 -4.98 -7.98
C LYS A 353 -33.23 -5.14 -6.46
N ILE A 354 -34.41 -4.89 -5.90
CA ILE A 354 -34.66 -5.11 -4.46
C ILE A 354 -34.56 -6.61 -4.15
N ARG A 355 -35.11 -7.47 -5.00
CA ARG A 355 -35.05 -8.93 -4.85
C ARG A 355 -33.61 -9.47 -4.84
N VAL A 356 -32.74 -8.90 -5.67
CA VAL A 356 -31.30 -9.21 -5.71
C VAL A 356 -30.59 -8.74 -4.43
N LEU A 357 -30.98 -7.58 -3.89
CA LEU A 357 -30.43 -7.02 -2.65
C LEU A 357 -30.96 -7.71 -1.37
N GLU A 358 -32.14 -8.33 -1.44
CA GLU A 358 -32.79 -9.01 -0.32
C GLU A 358 -32.30 -10.44 -0.08
N CYS A 359 -31.43 -11.00 -0.92
CA CYS A 359 -30.96 -12.37 -0.76
C CYS A 359 -30.22 -12.53 0.59
N PRO A 360 -30.85 -13.14 1.62
CA PRO A 360 -30.26 -13.17 2.94
C PRO A 360 -29.09 -14.13 2.94
N GLN A 361 -28.02 -13.78 3.67
CA GLN A 361 -27.16 -14.79 4.26
C GLN A 361 -27.98 -15.56 5.30
N SER A 362 -28.71 -16.58 4.84
CA SER A 362 -29.25 -17.62 5.70
C SER A 362 -28.83 -18.98 5.14
N THR A 363 -28.43 -19.84 6.05
CA THR A 363 -28.09 -21.25 5.87
C THR A 363 -29.26 -22.13 5.41
N ASP A 364 -30.40 -21.54 5.02
CA ASP A 364 -31.68 -22.24 5.01
C ASP A 364 -32.18 -22.69 3.64
N ASN A 365 -31.49 -22.42 2.54
CA ASN A 365 -31.91 -22.93 1.22
C ASN A 365 -30.81 -23.64 0.41
N LEU A 366 -29.96 -24.41 1.09
CA LEU A 366 -29.06 -25.37 0.44
C LEU A 366 -29.83 -26.38 -0.44
N GLU A 367 -31.01 -26.82 0.01
CA GLU A 367 -31.86 -27.75 -0.74
C GLU A 367 -32.52 -27.09 -1.97
N GLU A 368 -32.86 -25.79 -1.88
CA GLU A 368 -33.39 -25.05 -3.02
C GLU A 368 -32.29 -24.80 -4.07
N LEU A 369 -31.08 -24.45 -3.65
CA LEU A 369 -29.92 -24.32 -4.54
C LEU A 369 -29.54 -25.65 -5.20
N LYS A 370 -29.62 -26.77 -4.46
CA LYS A 370 -29.44 -28.13 -5.00
C LYS A 370 -30.53 -28.48 -6.01
N ALA A 371 -31.79 -28.09 -5.77
CA ALA A 371 -32.89 -28.29 -6.70
C ALA A 371 -32.74 -27.46 -7.99
N VAL A 372 -32.29 -26.21 -7.88
CA VAL A 372 -32.00 -25.33 -9.04
C VAL A 372 -30.84 -25.90 -9.86
N LEU A 373 -29.77 -26.37 -9.22
CA LEU A 373 -28.66 -27.04 -9.88
C LEU A 373 -29.12 -28.32 -10.60
N ALA A 374 -29.90 -29.18 -9.93
CA ALA A 374 -30.41 -30.42 -10.52
C ALA A 374 -31.32 -30.15 -11.73
N SER A 375 -32.17 -29.12 -11.67
CA SER A 375 -33.00 -28.69 -12.81
C SER A 375 -32.16 -28.16 -13.97
N GLY A 376 -31.10 -27.39 -13.68
CA GLY A 376 -30.18 -26.83 -14.67
C GLY A 376 -29.35 -27.90 -15.40
N LEU A 377 -28.84 -28.87 -14.65
CA LEU A 377 -28.07 -30.00 -15.18
C LEU A 377 -28.95 -30.94 -16.04
N SER A 378 -30.17 -31.24 -15.58
CA SER A 378 -31.13 -32.08 -16.31
C SER A 378 -31.55 -31.48 -17.65
N LYS A 379 -31.70 -30.15 -17.76
CA LYS A 379 -32.02 -29.47 -19.03
C LYS A 379 -30.91 -29.54 -20.08
N ARG A 380 -29.69 -29.92 -19.68
CA ARG A 380 -28.47 -29.88 -20.50
C ARG A 380 -27.86 -31.26 -20.77
N ASP A 381 -28.47 -32.33 -20.26
CA ASP A 381 -27.99 -33.72 -20.40
C ASP A 381 -26.56 -33.92 -19.82
N VAL A 382 -26.25 -33.21 -18.73
CA VAL A 382 -24.97 -33.29 -18.03
C VAL A 382 -25.21 -33.86 -16.63
N SER A 383 -24.47 -34.90 -16.24
CA SER A 383 -24.75 -35.69 -15.03
C SER A 383 -23.95 -35.27 -13.78
N ASP A 384 -22.75 -34.68 -13.94
CA ASP A 384 -21.92 -34.25 -12.82
C ASP A 384 -20.99 -33.03 -13.11
N ASP A 385 -20.29 -32.53 -12.08
CA ASP A 385 -19.34 -31.40 -12.16
C ASP A 385 -18.22 -31.64 -13.18
N LYS A 386 -17.80 -32.90 -13.36
CA LYS A 386 -16.71 -33.25 -14.27
C LYS A 386 -17.19 -33.19 -15.73
N GLU A 387 -18.34 -33.78 -16.02
CA GLU A 387 -18.97 -33.74 -17.33
C GLU A 387 -19.35 -32.30 -17.73
N LEU A 388 -19.74 -31.46 -16.77
CA LEU A 388 -19.98 -30.03 -16.99
C LEU A 388 -18.73 -29.28 -17.43
N LYS A 389 -17.60 -29.51 -16.75
CA LYS A 389 -16.30 -28.91 -17.10
C LYS A 389 -15.83 -29.37 -18.47
N GLU A 390 -16.02 -30.64 -18.80
CA GLU A 390 -15.66 -31.20 -20.12
C GLU A 390 -16.53 -30.59 -21.24
N GLU A 391 -17.84 -30.42 -21.03
CA GLU A 391 -18.72 -29.79 -22.02
C GLU A 391 -18.44 -28.29 -22.21
N ILE A 392 -18.05 -27.58 -21.14
CA ILE A 392 -17.57 -26.18 -21.23
C ILE A 392 -16.32 -26.10 -22.11
N ILE A 393 -15.34 -26.98 -21.92
CA ILE A 393 -14.10 -27.02 -22.71
C ILE A 393 -14.43 -27.30 -24.18
N LYS A 394 -15.28 -28.28 -24.45
CA LYS A 394 -15.70 -28.64 -25.80
C LYS A 394 -16.43 -27.49 -26.50
N LYS A 395 -17.29 -26.76 -25.79
CA LYS A 395 -18.00 -25.59 -26.31
C LYS A 395 -17.06 -24.42 -26.61
N LYS A 396 -16.05 -24.18 -25.77
CA LYS A 396 -14.99 -23.20 -26.05
C LYS A 396 -14.22 -23.53 -27.33
N GLN A 397 -13.87 -24.80 -27.53
CA GLN A 397 -13.20 -25.26 -28.75
C GLN A 397 -14.09 -25.14 -30.01
N GLU A 398 -15.39 -25.45 -29.90
CA GLU A 398 -16.35 -25.27 -31.00
C GLU A 398 -16.48 -23.80 -31.41
N ILE A 399 -16.50 -22.88 -30.44
CA ILE A 399 -16.53 -21.43 -30.68
C ILE A 399 -15.27 -21.00 -31.43
N GLU A 400 -14.09 -21.42 -30.99
CA GLU A 400 -12.81 -21.10 -31.63
C GLU A 400 -12.76 -21.57 -33.10
N ILE A 401 -13.32 -22.75 -33.40
CA ILE A 401 -13.42 -23.25 -34.78
C ILE A 401 -14.40 -22.42 -35.62
N LEU A 402 -15.54 -22.02 -35.05
CA LEU A 402 -16.54 -21.21 -35.75
C LEU A 402 -16.07 -19.77 -36.01
N GLU A 403 -15.26 -19.23 -35.11
CA GLU A 403 -14.58 -17.94 -35.26
C GLU A 403 -13.57 -17.99 -36.41
N LYS A 404 -12.74 -19.04 -36.48
CA LYS A 404 -11.81 -19.27 -37.60
C LYS A 404 -12.53 -19.45 -38.94
N GLN A 405 -13.79 -19.88 -38.93
CA GLN A 405 -14.63 -20.01 -40.13
C GLN A 405 -15.44 -18.75 -40.47
N GLY A 406 -15.33 -17.66 -39.70
CA GLY A 406 -16.06 -16.40 -39.93
C GLY A 406 -17.58 -16.49 -39.75
N LYS A 407 -18.09 -17.53 -39.06
CA LYS A 407 -19.53 -17.77 -38.89
C LYS A 407 -20.11 -17.04 -37.67
N CYS A 408 -20.12 -15.70 -37.73
CA CYS A 408 -20.47 -14.83 -36.59
C CYS A 408 -21.81 -15.13 -35.92
N LYS A 409 -22.87 -15.45 -36.68
CA LYS A 409 -24.20 -15.78 -36.10
C LYS A 409 -24.20 -17.08 -35.30
N SER A 410 -23.36 -18.05 -35.68
CA SER A 410 -23.23 -19.32 -34.99
C SER A 410 -22.38 -19.20 -33.73
N VAL A 411 -21.39 -18.29 -33.73
CA VAL A 411 -20.55 -17.97 -32.58
C VAL A 411 -21.39 -17.38 -31.45
N ILE A 412 -22.17 -16.33 -31.73
CA ILE A 412 -23.02 -15.66 -30.72
C ILE A 412 -23.97 -16.65 -30.03
N LYS A 413 -24.67 -17.48 -30.83
CA LYS A 413 -25.59 -18.50 -30.31
C LYS A 413 -24.89 -19.56 -29.42
N ARG A 414 -23.61 -19.84 -29.67
CA ARG A 414 -22.82 -20.79 -28.87
C ARG A 414 -22.20 -20.13 -27.64
N GLN A 415 -21.91 -18.84 -27.70
CA GLN A 415 -21.40 -18.05 -26.58
C GLN A 415 -22.47 -17.84 -25.50
N GLU A 416 -23.72 -17.59 -25.89
CA GLU A 416 -24.87 -17.59 -24.98
C GLU A 416 -25.02 -18.93 -24.25
N SER A 417 -24.84 -20.04 -24.98
CA SER A 417 -24.89 -21.38 -24.39
C SER A 417 -23.71 -21.67 -23.45
N LEU A 418 -22.54 -21.08 -23.69
CA LEU A 418 -21.36 -21.23 -22.83
C LEU A 418 -21.54 -20.46 -21.52
N SER A 419 -22.04 -19.22 -21.61
CA SER A 419 -22.34 -18.38 -20.44
C SER A 419 -23.28 -19.08 -19.46
N THR A 420 -24.30 -19.79 -19.95
CA THR A 420 -25.21 -20.54 -19.07
C THR A 420 -24.54 -21.74 -18.37
N LEU A 421 -23.55 -22.38 -19.00
CA LEU A 421 -22.82 -23.50 -18.39
C LEU A 421 -21.85 -22.99 -17.31
N GLU A 422 -21.22 -21.85 -17.54
CA GLU A 422 -20.34 -21.19 -16.57
C GLU A 422 -21.12 -20.70 -15.33
N GLN A 423 -22.38 -20.27 -15.51
CA GLN A 423 -23.29 -19.96 -14.38
C GLN A 423 -23.61 -21.19 -13.52
N LEU A 424 -23.80 -22.37 -14.12
CA LEU A 424 -24.01 -23.61 -13.37
C LEU A 424 -22.76 -24.04 -12.59
N LEU A 425 -21.58 -23.82 -13.15
CA LEU A 425 -20.31 -24.07 -12.45
C LEU A 425 -20.17 -23.16 -11.23
N GLY A 426 -20.49 -21.87 -11.36
CA GLY A 426 -20.50 -20.93 -10.22
C GLY A 426 -21.48 -21.30 -9.10
N LEU A 427 -22.63 -21.91 -9.45
CA LEU A 427 -23.56 -22.46 -8.47
C LEU A 427 -22.99 -23.66 -7.69
N ILE A 428 -22.22 -24.53 -8.35
CA ILE A 428 -21.55 -25.67 -7.69
C ILE A 428 -20.54 -25.17 -6.66
N ASP A 429 -19.73 -24.19 -7.01
CA ASP A 429 -18.71 -23.65 -6.11
C ASP A 429 -19.33 -22.93 -4.90
N LYS A 430 -20.47 -22.25 -5.12
CA LYS A 430 -21.26 -21.64 -4.05
C LYS A 430 -21.86 -22.69 -3.10
N ILE A 431 -22.35 -23.82 -3.61
CA ILE A 431 -22.84 -24.94 -2.79
C ILE A 431 -21.71 -25.56 -1.97
N LYS A 432 -20.53 -25.79 -2.57
CA LYS A 432 -19.35 -26.32 -1.85
C LYS A 432 -18.88 -25.39 -0.73
N ALA A 433 -18.90 -24.08 -0.95
CA ALA A 433 -18.55 -23.08 0.06
C ALA A 433 -19.57 -23.03 1.22
N LEU A 434 -20.85 -23.26 0.95
CA LEU A 434 -21.88 -23.32 1.99
C LEU A 434 -21.81 -24.64 2.79
N GLU A 435 -21.44 -25.75 2.16
CA GLU A 435 -21.23 -27.04 2.84
C GLU A 435 -20.01 -27.02 3.77
N SER A 436 -18.95 -26.30 3.40
CA SER A 436 -17.76 -26.12 4.25
C SER A 436 -18.04 -25.22 5.46
N ALA A 437 -18.82 -24.13 5.29
CA ALA A 437 -19.24 -23.25 6.39
C ALA A 437 -20.07 -24.01 7.44
N LYS A 438 -21.01 -24.87 7.02
CA LYS A 438 -21.86 -25.67 7.93
C LYS A 438 -21.07 -26.72 8.74
N SER A 439 -19.91 -27.16 8.25
CA SER A 439 -19.01 -28.07 8.98
C SER A 439 -18.18 -27.36 10.06
N ILE A 440 -17.94 -26.05 9.92
CA ILE A 440 -17.18 -25.23 10.87
C ILE A 440 -18.05 -24.86 12.08
N ASP A 441 -19.30 -24.45 11.87
CA ASP A 441 -20.23 -24.14 12.97
C ASP A 441 -20.50 -25.35 13.88
N ASN A 442 -20.62 -26.54 13.28
CA ASN A 442 -20.75 -27.80 14.04
C ASN A 442 -19.48 -28.15 14.85
N LEU A 443 -18.30 -27.72 14.42
CA LEU A 443 -17.04 -28.02 15.12
C LEU A 443 -16.91 -27.19 16.40
N GLU A 444 -17.30 -25.92 16.36
CA GLU A 444 -17.24 -25.01 17.52
C GLU A 444 -18.28 -25.38 18.59
N GLU A 445 -19.48 -25.80 18.19
CA GLU A 445 -20.50 -26.31 19.13
C GLU A 445 -20.04 -27.60 19.84
N LEU A 446 -19.42 -28.53 19.09
CA LEU A 446 -18.86 -29.76 19.65
C LEU A 446 -17.66 -29.48 20.57
N LYS A 447 -16.80 -28.51 20.23
CA LYS A 447 -15.68 -28.07 21.09
C LYS A 447 -16.16 -27.46 22.40
N THR A 448 -17.18 -26.60 22.32
CA THR A 448 -17.80 -25.97 23.51
C THR A 448 -18.43 -27.03 24.41
N THR A 449 -19.13 -28.01 23.83
CA THR A 449 -19.72 -29.14 24.58
C THR A 449 -18.65 -29.99 25.27
N LEU A 450 -17.51 -30.23 24.61
CA LEU A 450 -16.38 -30.96 25.19
C LEU A 450 -15.73 -30.18 26.35
N ILE A 451 -15.49 -28.88 26.18
CA ILE A 451 -14.89 -28.02 27.22
C ILE A 451 -15.76 -27.99 28.47
N ASN A 452 -17.08 -27.80 28.30
CA ASN A 452 -18.01 -27.81 29.42
C ASN A 452 -18.01 -29.16 30.15
N GLY A 453 -18.08 -30.27 29.39
CA GLY A 453 -18.09 -31.63 29.96
C GLY A 453 -16.79 -32.05 30.66
N LEU A 454 -15.64 -31.50 30.24
CA LEU A 454 -14.35 -31.69 30.93
C LEU A 454 -14.27 -30.84 32.21
N SER A 455 -14.72 -29.59 32.16
CA SER A 455 -14.70 -28.68 33.31
C SER A 455 -15.60 -29.14 34.46
N GLU A 456 -16.78 -29.72 34.16
CA GLU A 456 -17.69 -30.28 35.17
C GLU A 456 -17.08 -31.44 35.97
N ARG A 457 -15.93 -31.95 35.53
CA ARG A 457 -15.27 -33.15 36.08
C ARG A 457 -13.85 -32.90 36.56
N ASP A 458 -13.42 -31.63 36.62
CA ASP A 458 -12.06 -31.21 36.99
C ASP A 458 -10.97 -31.91 36.15
N LEU A 459 -11.21 -32.12 34.86
CA LEU A 459 -10.23 -32.69 33.93
C LEU A 459 -9.70 -31.57 33.01
N GLY A 460 -8.38 -31.39 32.98
CA GLY A 460 -7.71 -30.33 32.23
C GLY A 460 -7.46 -30.66 30.76
N ASP A 461 -7.30 -31.93 30.40
CA ASP A 461 -7.01 -32.35 29.03
C ASP A 461 -7.46 -33.78 28.67
N GLU A 462 -7.25 -34.16 27.40
CA GLU A 462 -7.56 -35.51 26.88
C GLU A 462 -6.73 -36.61 27.56
N LYS A 463 -5.52 -36.30 28.01
CA LYS A 463 -4.62 -37.29 28.63
C LYS A 463 -5.17 -37.66 30.01
N GLU A 464 -5.58 -36.67 30.79
CA GLU A 464 -6.25 -36.86 32.08
C GLU A 464 -7.58 -37.60 31.93
N LEU A 465 -8.35 -37.32 30.87
CA LEU A 465 -9.59 -38.07 30.56
C LEU A 465 -9.31 -39.57 30.35
N LYS A 466 -8.28 -39.93 29.57
CA LYS A 466 -7.90 -41.33 29.33
C LYS A 466 -7.41 -42.02 30.59
N GLU A 467 -6.60 -41.32 31.39
CA GLU A 467 -6.07 -41.84 32.65
C GLU A 467 -7.19 -42.10 33.66
N GLU A 468 -8.18 -41.20 33.79
CA GLU A 468 -9.31 -41.38 34.70
C GLU A 468 -10.26 -42.49 34.22
N ILE A 469 -10.46 -42.67 32.90
CA ILE A 469 -11.19 -43.82 32.33
C ILE A 469 -10.53 -45.15 32.72
N ILE A 470 -9.21 -45.25 32.57
CA ILE A 470 -8.44 -46.47 32.91
C ILE A 470 -8.57 -46.77 34.41
N LYS A 471 -8.37 -45.75 35.24
CA LYS A 471 -8.50 -45.85 36.69
C LYS A 471 -9.90 -46.31 37.12
N ARG A 472 -10.95 -45.77 36.50
CA ARG A 472 -12.34 -46.19 36.79
C ARG A 472 -12.66 -47.60 36.37
N LYS A 473 -12.10 -48.08 35.24
CA LYS A 473 -12.22 -49.49 34.84
C LYS A 473 -11.60 -50.43 35.89
N GLN A 474 -10.40 -50.10 36.39
CA GLN A 474 -9.73 -50.86 37.44
C GLN A 474 -10.49 -50.84 38.79
N GLU A 475 -11.08 -49.70 39.16
CA GLU A 475 -11.94 -49.59 40.35
C GLU A 475 -13.19 -50.47 40.24
N ILE A 476 -13.84 -50.52 39.08
CA ILE A 476 -15.02 -51.37 38.86
C ILE A 476 -14.66 -52.85 38.97
N GLU A 477 -13.53 -53.26 38.41
CA GLU A 477 -13.05 -54.64 38.47
C GLU A 477 -12.76 -55.07 39.92
N THR A 478 -12.05 -54.23 40.68
CA THR A 478 -11.76 -54.50 42.10
C THR A 478 -13.02 -54.52 42.97
N LEU A 479 -14.00 -53.66 42.72
CA LEU A 479 -15.29 -53.67 43.44
C LEU A 479 -16.15 -54.88 43.09
N THR A 480 -16.09 -55.35 41.84
CA THR A 480 -16.80 -56.55 41.37
C THR A 480 -16.21 -57.79 42.04
N ASN A 481 -14.88 -57.91 42.08
CA ASN A 481 -14.17 -59.02 42.72
C ASN A 481 -14.40 -59.07 44.25
N LYS A 482 -14.73 -57.92 44.87
CA LYS A 482 -15.06 -57.80 46.30
C LYS A 482 -16.57 -58.00 46.59
N GLY A 483 -17.39 -58.40 45.61
CA GLY A 483 -18.83 -58.64 45.78
C GLY A 483 -19.66 -57.37 46.03
N LYS A 484 -19.09 -56.17 45.84
CA LYS A 484 -19.76 -54.88 46.10
C LYS A 484 -20.51 -54.38 44.86
N HIS A 485 -21.47 -55.17 44.39
CA HIS A 485 -22.15 -54.96 43.11
C HIS A 485 -22.81 -53.58 42.96
N LYS A 486 -23.48 -53.04 43.99
CA LYS A 486 -24.09 -51.69 43.93
C LYS A 486 -23.08 -50.55 43.77
N ALA A 487 -21.90 -50.68 44.38
CA ALA A 487 -20.85 -49.67 44.26
C ALA A 487 -20.17 -49.73 42.89
N ALA A 488 -19.96 -50.95 42.38
CA ALA A 488 -19.45 -51.18 41.02
C ALA A 488 -20.41 -50.61 39.96
N GLU A 489 -21.72 -50.77 40.15
CA GLU A 489 -22.75 -50.25 39.24
C GLU A 489 -22.78 -48.71 39.22
N LYS A 490 -22.70 -48.05 40.37
CA LYS A 490 -22.58 -46.59 40.44
C LYS A 490 -21.32 -46.08 39.70
N ARG A 491 -20.22 -46.83 39.77
CA ARG A 491 -18.97 -46.49 39.07
C ARG A 491 -19.05 -46.77 37.56
N ARG A 492 -19.80 -47.78 37.12
CA ARG A 492 -20.10 -48.03 35.69
C ARG A 492 -20.85 -46.88 35.04
N ASN A 493 -21.82 -46.29 35.72
CA ASN A 493 -22.55 -45.13 35.19
C ASN A 493 -21.63 -43.90 35.03
N SER A 494 -20.72 -43.69 35.99
CA SER A 494 -19.70 -42.65 35.88
C SER A 494 -18.70 -42.92 34.76
N LEU A 495 -18.36 -44.19 34.48
CA LEU A 495 -17.49 -44.58 33.38
C LEU A 495 -18.16 -44.36 32.01
N SER A 496 -19.43 -44.73 31.85
CA SER A 496 -20.20 -44.55 30.61
C SER A 496 -20.12 -43.12 30.09
N THR A 497 -20.31 -42.16 30.99
CA THR A 497 -20.30 -40.75 30.63
C THR A 497 -18.89 -40.20 30.33
N LEU A 498 -17.82 -40.80 30.89
CA LEU A 498 -16.44 -40.46 30.48
C LEU A 498 -16.13 -41.03 29.08
N GLU A 499 -16.66 -42.22 28.77
CA GLU A 499 -16.53 -42.82 27.44
C GLU A 499 -17.27 -42.01 26.38
N GLU A 500 -18.40 -41.39 26.71
CA GLU A 500 -19.11 -40.43 25.83
C GLU A 500 -18.24 -39.21 25.48
N LEU A 501 -17.54 -38.61 26.46
CA LEU A 501 -16.61 -37.50 26.21
C LEU A 501 -15.41 -37.93 25.35
N GLN A 502 -14.95 -39.17 25.50
CA GLN A 502 -13.88 -39.72 24.67
C GLN A 502 -14.34 -39.92 23.22
N VAL A 503 -15.60 -40.34 23.01
CA VAL A 503 -16.21 -40.44 21.67
C VAL A 503 -16.32 -39.05 21.03
N LEU A 504 -16.74 -38.05 21.80
CA LEU A 504 -16.82 -36.65 21.34
C LEU A 504 -15.45 -36.11 20.91
N THR A 505 -14.41 -36.39 21.70
CA THR A 505 -13.02 -36.00 21.39
C THR A 505 -12.54 -36.62 20.07
N ASN A 506 -12.84 -37.89 19.82
CA ASN A 506 -12.48 -38.57 18.59
C ASN A 506 -13.23 -38.00 17.38
N LYS A 507 -14.49 -37.59 17.56
CA LYS A 507 -15.32 -36.96 16.51
C LYS A 507 -14.76 -35.60 16.08
N ILE A 508 -14.30 -34.79 17.04
CA ILE A 508 -13.64 -33.50 16.77
C ILE A 508 -12.34 -33.72 15.98
N LYS A 509 -11.49 -34.67 16.39
CA LYS A 509 -10.25 -34.99 15.66
C LYS A 509 -10.49 -35.47 14.24
N ALA A 510 -11.52 -36.27 14.01
CA ALA A 510 -11.90 -36.71 12.68
C ALA A 510 -12.26 -35.51 11.78
N LEU A 511 -13.07 -34.58 12.29
CA LEU A 511 -13.47 -33.37 11.57
C LEU A 511 -12.28 -32.42 11.31
N GLU A 512 -11.38 -32.25 12.29
CA GLU A 512 -10.15 -31.46 12.11
C GLU A 512 -9.22 -32.06 11.03
N SER A 513 -9.11 -33.39 11.00
CA SER A 513 -8.32 -34.10 9.99
C SER A 513 -8.91 -33.95 8.57
N SER A 514 -10.24 -33.97 8.47
CA SER A 514 -10.95 -33.73 7.20
C SER A 514 -10.77 -32.30 6.69
N ASN A 515 -10.81 -31.31 7.59
CA ASN A 515 -10.60 -29.91 7.24
C ASN A 515 -9.17 -29.60 6.79
N ILE A 516 -8.16 -30.28 7.36
CA ILE A 516 -6.75 -30.12 6.96
C ILE A 516 -6.51 -30.58 5.52
N SER A 517 -7.16 -31.66 5.08
CA SER A 517 -7.07 -32.14 3.70
C SER A 517 -7.71 -31.18 2.69
N ILE A 518 -8.82 -30.54 3.07
CA ILE A 518 -9.51 -29.55 2.24
C ILE A 518 -8.69 -28.25 2.14
N SER A 519 -8.04 -27.81 3.24
CA SER A 519 -7.14 -26.65 3.19
C SER A 519 -5.89 -26.88 2.33
N ASN A 520 -5.42 -28.12 2.21
CA ASN A 520 -4.27 -28.45 1.38
C ASN A 520 -4.61 -28.48 -0.12
N GLU A 521 -5.83 -28.85 -0.51
CA GLU A 521 -6.29 -28.76 -1.91
C GLU A 521 -6.56 -27.32 -2.37
N ILE A 522 -6.89 -26.41 -1.44
CA ILE A 522 -7.05 -24.97 -1.72
C ILE A 522 -5.69 -24.24 -1.77
N SER A 523 -4.64 -24.84 -1.20
CA SER A 523 -3.30 -24.22 -1.07
C SER A 523 -2.40 -24.33 -2.30
N HIS A 524 -2.85 -24.95 -3.39
CA HIS A 524 -2.05 -25.05 -4.62
C HIS A 524 -2.20 -23.90 -5.62
N ASP A 525 -3.07 -22.92 -5.36
CA ASP A 525 -3.29 -21.82 -6.31
C ASP A 525 -3.12 -20.39 -5.77
N ASN A 526 -2.67 -20.19 -4.53
CA ASN A 526 -2.26 -18.86 -4.07
C ASN A 526 -1.10 -18.95 -3.08
N GLY A 527 0.07 -18.45 -3.49
CA GLY A 527 1.31 -18.49 -2.72
C GLY A 527 1.26 -17.66 -1.44
N ILE A 528 0.80 -18.27 -0.34
CA ILE A 528 0.99 -17.77 1.02
C ILE A 528 1.76 -18.83 1.80
N ILE A 529 3.07 -18.62 1.90
CA ILE A 529 3.96 -19.42 2.77
C ILE A 529 3.65 -19.02 4.22
N ILE A 530 2.79 -19.78 4.89
CA ILE A 530 2.72 -19.74 6.36
C ILE A 530 3.91 -20.54 6.87
N SER A 531 5.03 -19.86 7.07
CA SER A 531 6.23 -20.45 7.68
C SER A 531 5.92 -20.90 9.11
N GLY A 532 6.23 -22.16 9.40
CA GLY A 532 5.90 -22.85 10.64
C GLY A 532 6.49 -22.29 11.92
N ARG A 533 5.99 -22.87 13.02
CA ARG A 533 6.36 -22.65 14.43
C ARG A 533 7.85 -22.33 14.64
N ARG A 534 8.16 -21.25 15.37
CA ARG A 534 9.51 -20.95 15.90
C ARG A 534 9.44 -20.54 17.37
N GLU A 535 10.43 -21.00 18.12
CA GLU A 535 10.69 -20.71 19.55
C GLU A 535 11.20 -19.27 19.81
N ASP A 536 10.90 -18.29 18.96
CA ASP A 536 11.33 -16.88 19.07
C ASP A 536 10.35 -16.00 19.90
N ASP A 537 9.46 -16.60 20.69
CA ASP A 537 8.24 -15.97 21.21
C ASP A 537 8.40 -14.99 22.39
N ILE A 538 9.63 -14.66 22.80
CA ILE A 538 9.86 -13.77 23.96
C ILE A 538 10.16 -12.35 23.47
N ILE A 539 9.29 -11.39 23.80
CA ILE A 539 9.53 -9.97 23.57
C ILE A 539 10.65 -9.49 24.51
N THR A 540 11.78 -9.09 23.96
CA THR A 540 12.94 -8.69 24.77
C THR A 540 12.68 -7.43 25.60
N LYS A 541 13.32 -7.32 26.78
CA LYS A 541 13.23 -6.11 27.63
C LYS A 541 13.70 -4.83 26.91
N GLU A 542 14.69 -4.97 26.04
CA GLU A 542 15.15 -3.88 25.19
C GLU A 542 14.04 -3.39 24.26
N ARG A 543 13.28 -4.32 23.66
CA ARG A 543 12.15 -3.97 22.79
C ARG A 543 11.04 -3.24 23.53
N VAL A 544 10.71 -3.66 24.76
CA VAL A 544 9.75 -2.94 25.62
C VAL A 544 10.21 -1.51 25.88
N ARG A 545 11.48 -1.32 26.25
CA ARG A 545 12.07 0.01 26.48
C ARG A 545 12.06 0.87 25.22
N ASN A 546 12.35 0.30 24.06
CA ASN A 546 12.32 1.03 22.79
C ASN A 546 10.92 1.49 22.43
N LEU A 547 9.88 0.66 22.63
CA LEU A 547 8.49 1.06 22.43
C LEU A 547 8.12 2.26 23.33
N TYR A 548 8.46 2.20 24.61
CA TYR A 548 8.22 3.31 25.55
C TYR A 548 8.88 4.61 25.10
N ASN A 549 10.17 4.55 24.77
CA ASN A 549 10.92 5.70 24.31
C ASN A 549 10.33 6.27 23.01
N ASP A 550 9.91 5.41 22.08
CA ASP A 550 9.36 5.81 20.79
C ASP A 550 8.09 6.66 20.97
N PHE A 551 7.09 6.21 21.74
CA PHE A 551 5.83 6.95 21.85
C PHE A 551 5.89 8.14 22.83
N SER A 552 6.82 8.12 23.80
CA SER A 552 6.88 9.11 24.89
C SER A 552 7.04 10.56 24.41
N LEU A 553 7.78 10.76 23.32
CA LEU A 553 8.05 12.08 22.75
C LEU A 553 7.11 12.46 21.60
N MET A 554 6.20 11.57 21.20
CA MET A 554 5.29 11.83 20.08
C MET A 554 4.14 12.75 20.51
N PRO A 555 3.70 13.68 19.63
CA PRO A 555 2.42 14.36 19.81
C PRO A 555 1.27 13.34 19.72
N PRO A 556 0.07 13.65 20.21
CA PRO A 556 -1.07 12.77 20.04
C PRO A 556 -1.27 12.47 18.56
N CYS A 557 -1.22 11.21 18.13
CA CYS A 557 -1.44 10.79 16.75
C CYS A 557 -1.68 9.28 16.68
N SER A 558 -2.16 8.78 15.54
CA SER A 558 -2.40 7.36 15.30
C SER A 558 -1.17 6.49 15.58
N GLU A 559 0.01 6.95 15.12
CA GLU A 559 1.29 6.27 15.35
C GLU A 559 1.63 6.16 16.84
N LYS A 560 1.45 7.23 17.61
CA LYS A 560 1.68 7.24 19.06
C LYS A 560 0.82 6.19 19.75
N SER A 561 -0.48 6.18 19.43
CA SER A 561 -1.45 5.29 20.05
C SER A 561 -1.19 3.82 19.72
N LEU A 562 -0.82 3.55 18.47
CA LEU A 562 -0.45 2.21 18.04
C LEU A 562 0.79 1.68 18.77
N ILE A 563 1.82 2.52 18.94
CA ILE A 563 3.03 2.14 19.66
C ILE A 563 2.76 1.98 21.16
N ASN A 564 1.88 2.82 21.73
CA ASN A 564 1.44 2.67 23.12
C ASN A 564 0.68 1.34 23.32
N LEU A 565 -0.20 0.96 22.39
CA LEU A 565 -0.87 -0.35 22.40
C LEU A 565 0.13 -1.51 22.36
N LEU A 566 1.12 -1.44 21.46
CA LEU A 566 2.18 -2.44 21.39
C LEU A 566 2.96 -2.52 22.70
N PHE A 567 3.25 -1.38 23.34
CA PHE A 567 3.91 -1.33 24.64
C PHE A 567 3.07 -2.00 25.74
N LEU A 568 1.79 -1.64 25.88
CA LEU A 568 0.89 -2.22 26.88
C LEU A 568 0.71 -3.73 26.70
N ILE A 569 0.57 -4.21 25.46
CA ILE A 569 0.48 -5.64 25.16
C ILE A 569 1.83 -6.34 25.41
N ALA A 570 2.96 -5.70 25.12
CA ALA A 570 4.27 -6.26 25.41
C ALA A 570 4.52 -6.42 26.92
N LEU A 571 4.02 -5.50 27.75
CA LEU A 571 4.05 -5.64 29.21
C LEU A 571 3.21 -6.84 29.65
N LYS A 572 2.02 -7.02 29.07
CA LYS A 572 1.17 -8.20 29.31
C LYS A 572 1.84 -9.52 28.96
N LEU A 573 2.55 -9.57 27.83
CA LEU A 573 3.26 -10.77 27.39
C LEU A 573 4.49 -11.11 28.24
N ASN A 574 5.05 -10.13 28.97
CA ASN A 574 6.24 -10.29 29.80
C ASN A 574 5.95 -10.40 31.30
N ASP A 575 4.67 -10.36 31.72
CA ASP A 575 4.26 -10.27 33.14
C ASP A 575 4.98 -9.16 33.93
N GLU A 576 5.41 -8.08 33.25
CA GLU A 576 6.12 -6.98 33.90
C GLU A 576 5.11 -5.92 34.38
N ALA A 577 4.98 -5.75 35.71
CA ALA A 577 4.22 -4.67 36.29
C ALA A 577 4.89 -3.32 36.01
N ILE A 578 4.09 -2.29 35.69
CA ILE A 578 4.58 -0.92 35.51
C ILE A 578 5.05 -0.40 36.87
N VAL A 579 6.37 -0.25 37.05
CA VAL A 579 6.95 0.58 38.10
C VAL A 579 7.05 1.99 37.54
N SER A 580 5.92 2.70 37.49
CA SER A 580 5.97 4.16 37.46
C SER A 580 6.27 4.61 38.88
N GLU A 581 7.09 5.65 39.06
CA GLU A 581 7.64 6.07 40.36
C GLU A 581 6.61 6.35 41.48
N ASN A 582 5.29 6.23 41.24
CA ASN A 582 4.28 6.35 42.30
C ASN A 582 3.00 5.50 42.16
N ASN A 583 2.88 4.51 41.25
CA ASN A 583 1.71 3.60 41.23
C ASN A 583 2.04 2.26 40.57
N ILE A 584 1.73 1.16 41.27
CA ILE A 584 1.75 -0.21 40.73
C ILE A 584 0.44 -0.40 39.98
N ILE A 585 0.51 -0.53 38.65
CA ILE A 585 -0.66 -0.83 37.82
C ILE A 585 -0.87 -2.35 37.83
N THR A 586 -2.05 -2.79 38.25
CA THR A 586 -2.49 -4.19 38.28
C THR A 586 -2.78 -4.74 36.87
N ALA A 587 -2.82 -6.06 36.73
CA ALA A 587 -3.12 -6.71 35.44
C ALA A 587 -4.47 -6.24 34.85
N ASP A 588 -5.50 -6.06 35.68
CA ASP A 588 -6.84 -5.63 35.22
C ASP A 588 -6.86 -4.17 34.77
N GLU A 589 -6.05 -3.31 35.40
CA GLU A 589 -5.89 -1.92 34.99
C GLU A 589 -5.19 -1.79 33.62
N ILE A 590 -4.25 -2.69 33.31
CA ILE A 590 -3.60 -2.72 31.99
C ILE A 590 -4.60 -3.11 30.88
N GLU A 591 -5.50 -4.07 31.11
CA GLU A 591 -6.51 -4.45 30.09
C GLU A 591 -7.50 -3.32 29.83
N THR A 592 -7.89 -2.64 30.90
CA THR A 592 -8.72 -1.43 30.81
C THR A 592 -8.01 -0.36 29.99
N GLU A 593 -6.71 -0.18 30.18
CA GLU A 593 -5.93 0.80 29.44
C GLU A 593 -5.71 0.40 27.97
N ILE A 594 -5.51 -0.89 27.68
CA ILE A 594 -5.47 -1.41 26.30
C ILE A 594 -6.79 -1.11 25.58
N ALA A 595 -7.94 -1.36 26.24
CA ALA A 595 -9.24 -1.10 25.64
C ALA A 595 -9.46 0.39 25.34
N LYS A 596 -9.07 1.29 26.26
CA LYS A 596 -9.13 2.74 26.06
C LYS A 596 -8.22 3.20 24.91
N GLU A 597 -6.96 2.79 24.94
CA GLU A 597 -5.99 3.18 23.91
C GLU A 597 -6.40 2.62 22.54
N PHE A 598 -7.05 1.45 22.48
CA PHE A 598 -7.56 0.91 21.22
C PHE A 598 -8.69 1.76 20.63
N GLN A 599 -9.59 2.28 21.47
CA GLN A 599 -10.61 3.23 21.00
C GLN A 599 -9.98 4.54 20.53
N PHE A 600 -9.03 5.08 21.30
CA PHE A 600 -8.33 6.31 20.93
C PHE A 600 -7.53 6.15 19.63
N PHE A 601 -6.89 5.00 19.43
CA PHE A 601 -6.24 4.65 18.17
C PHE A 601 -7.21 4.66 16.99
N LYS A 602 -8.39 4.03 17.15
CA LYS A 602 -9.44 4.02 16.12
C LYS A 602 -9.92 5.42 15.77
N GLU A 603 -10.18 6.27 16.77
CA GLU A 603 -10.55 7.66 16.56
C GLU A 603 -9.47 8.44 15.82
N ARG A 604 -8.19 8.24 16.19
CA ARG A 604 -7.07 8.90 15.52
C ARG A 604 -6.88 8.46 14.07
N LEU A 605 -7.08 7.19 13.74
CA LEU A 605 -7.06 6.72 12.34
C LEU A 605 -8.09 7.44 11.47
N ASN A 606 -9.31 7.64 12.00
CA ASN A 606 -10.37 8.35 11.29
C ASN A 606 -10.02 9.83 11.10
N ILE A 607 -9.56 10.49 12.18
CA ILE A 607 -9.17 11.89 12.15
C ILE A 607 -8.05 12.12 11.13
N GLU A 608 -7.07 11.22 11.07
CA GLU A 608 -5.91 11.28 10.16
C GLU A 608 -6.14 10.67 8.77
N GLU A 609 -7.37 10.21 8.46
CA GLU A 609 -7.75 9.66 7.15
C GLU A 609 -6.90 8.44 6.73
N LEU A 610 -6.53 7.57 7.68
CA LEU A 610 -5.66 6.40 7.48
C LEU A 610 -6.43 5.06 7.36
N GLN A 611 -7.73 5.11 7.12
CA GLN A 611 -8.61 3.93 7.04
C GLN A 611 -8.58 3.27 5.65
N SER A 612 -7.53 2.51 5.35
CA SER A 612 -7.57 1.60 4.19
C SER A 612 -8.33 0.32 4.52
N THR A 613 -8.91 -0.35 3.52
CA THR A 613 -9.59 -1.65 3.69
C THR A 613 -8.71 -2.68 4.40
N GLN A 614 -7.40 -2.66 4.14
CA GLN A 614 -6.44 -3.53 4.84
C GLN A 614 -6.31 -3.17 6.32
N VAL A 615 -6.22 -1.88 6.67
CA VAL A 615 -6.14 -1.42 8.06
C VAL A 615 -7.43 -1.78 8.80
N GLU A 616 -8.59 -1.62 8.19
CA GLU A 616 -9.88 -1.98 8.80
C GLU A 616 -10.02 -3.48 9.07
N ASN A 617 -9.60 -4.32 8.11
CA ASN A 617 -9.58 -5.78 8.28
C ASN A 617 -8.68 -6.19 9.46
N PHE A 618 -7.47 -5.60 9.54
CA PHE A 618 -6.57 -5.85 10.66
C PHE A 618 -7.14 -5.33 11.98
N MET A 619 -7.78 -4.16 11.99
CA MET A 619 -8.44 -3.63 13.19
C MET A 619 -9.55 -4.55 13.71
N GLY A 620 -10.34 -5.16 12.82
CA GLY A 620 -11.31 -6.19 13.18
C GLY A 620 -10.65 -7.40 13.85
N THR A 621 -9.53 -7.86 13.27
CA THR A 621 -8.76 -8.98 13.82
C THR A 621 -8.13 -8.64 15.16
N VAL A 622 -7.58 -7.43 15.34
CA VAL A 622 -7.05 -6.98 16.63
C VAL A 622 -8.15 -6.95 17.69
N LEU A 623 -9.33 -6.42 17.37
CA LEU A 623 -10.44 -6.35 18.32
C LEU A 623 -10.89 -7.73 18.79
N VAL A 624 -11.01 -8.69 17.86
CA VAL A 624 -11.32 -10.09 18.19
C VAL A 624 -10.25 -10.67 19.12
N ASN A 625 -8.97 -10.48 18.78
CA ASN A 625 -7.88 -11.00 19.60
C ASN A 625 -7.76 -10.36 20.98
N ILE A 626 -8.00 -9.05 21.11
CA ILE A 626 -8.05 -8.37 22.42
C ILE A 626 -9.21 -8.92 23.26
N LYS A 627 -10.40 -9.10 22.67
CA LYS A 627 -11.58 -9.66 23.37
C LYS A 627 -11.35 -11.10 23.85
N HIS A 628 -10.64 -11.90 23.08
CA HIS A 628 -10.29 -13.28 23.43
C HIS A 628 -8.96 -13.40 24.20
N GLN A 629 -8.37 -12.28 24.63
CA GLN A 629 -7.08 -12.22 25.35
C GLN A 629 -5.93 -12.95 24.62
N ASN A 630 -6.00 -13.02 23.28
CA ASN A 630 -4.93 -13.54 22.44
C ASN A 630 -3.90 -12.44 22.17
N TRP A 631 -3.17 -12.05 23.22
CA TRP A 631 -2.22 -10.93 23.21
C TRP A 631 -1.12 -11.07 22.16
N LYS A 632 -0.65 -12.29 21.91
CA LYS A 632 0.40 -12.56 20.94
C LYS A 632 -0.05 -12.28 19.50
N LEU A 633 -1.24 -12.75 19.14
CA LEU A 633 -1.80 -12.50 17.81
C LEU A 633 -2.25 -11.03 17.67
N ALA A 634 -2.76 -10.42 18.74
CA ALA A 634 -3.02 -8.98 18.76
C ALA A 634 -1.74 -8.16 18.51
N PHE A 635 -0.63 -8.51 19.18
CA PHE A 635 0.67 -7.86 19.00
C PHE A 635 1.17 -7.97 17.57
N SER A 636 1.22 -9.18 16.99
CA SER A 636 1.70 -9.37 15.62
C SER A 636 0.80 -8.71 14.57
N THR A 637 -0.51 -8.65 14.83
CA THR A 637 -1.45 -7.94 13.94
C THR A 637 -1.24 -6.42 14.02
N LEU A 638 -1.03 -5.85 15.22
CA LEU A 638 -0.68 -4.44 15.39
C LEU A 638 0.67 -4.08 14.75
N GLU A 639 1.66 -4.98 14.77
CA GLU A 639 2.91 -4.79 14.03
C GLU A 639 2.67 -4.68 12.51
N ASN A 640 1.71 -5.43 11.97
CA ASN A 640 1.36 -5.33 10.55
C ASN A 640 0.70 -3.99 10.23
N ILE A 641 -0.21 -3.51 11.09
CA ILE A 641 -0.79 -2.16 10.96
C ILE A 641 0.32 -1.10 11.03
N LEU A 642 1.27 -1.25 11.95
CA LEU A 642 2.37 -0.30 12.10
C LEU A 642 3.23 -0.22 10.83
N LYS A 643 3.52 -1.34 10.17
CA LYS A 643 4.25 -1.36 8.89
C LYS A 643 3.49 -0.67 7.75
N LEU A 644 2.15 -0.69 7.78
CA LEU A 644 1.32 0.00 6.78
C LEU A 644 1.32 1.52 7.00
N ILE A 645 1.24 1.97 8.25
CA ILE A 645 1.19 3.41 8.59
C ILE A 645 2.60 4.03 8.55
N ARG A 646 3.60 3.25 8.97
CA ARG A 646 5.01 3.63 9.08
C ARG A 646 5.89 2.56 8.40
N PRO A 647 6.00 2.61 7.06
CA PRO A 647 6.89 1.73 6.31
C PRO A 647 8.37 1.81 6.75
N LEU A 648 8.82 2.98 7.23
CA LEU A 648 10.18 3.18 7.73
C LEU A 648 10.17 3.63 9.20
N ASN A 649 10.83 2.87 10.06
CA ASN A 649 11.02 3.16 11.48
C ASN A 649 12.16 4.15 11.70
N ILE A 650 11.84 5.44 11.58
CA ILE A 650 12.78 6.56 11.76
C ILE A 650 13.46 6.55 13.15
N PRO A 651 12.76 6.30 14.28
CA PRO A 651 13.42 6.17 15.58
C PRO A 651 14.50 5.07 15.64
N GLU A 652 14.26 3.91 15.02
CA GLU A 652 15.28 2.86 14.93
C GLU A 652 16.46 3.29 14.05
N LEU A 653 16.17 3.92 12.91
CA LEU A 653 17.19 4.48 12.03
C LEU A 653 18.08 5.49 12.78
N PHE A 654 17.50 6.31 13.67
CA PHE A 654 18.23 7.22 14.55
C PHE A 654 19.17 6.51 15.52
N ARG A 655 18.71 5.47 16.20
CA ARG A 655 19.56 4.66 17.08
C ARG A 655 20.71 4.02 16.29
N LEU A 656 20.46 3.57 15.07
CA LEU A 656 21.49 2.99 14.21
C LEU A 656 22.51 4.05 13.77
N PHE A 657 22.10 5.27 13.41
CA PHE A 657 23.03 6.33 13.04
C PHE A 657 23.89 6.80 14.22
N GLN A 658 23.34 6.84 15.43
CA GLN A 658 24.14 7.12 16.62
C GLN A 658 25.25 6.09 16.81
N LYS A 659 24.95 4.79 16.64
CA LYS A 659 25.96 3.72 16.68
C LYS A 659 26.99 3.86 15.57
N VAL A 660 26.56 4.24 14.37
CA VAL A 660 27.45 4.54 13.25
C VAL A 660 28.43 5.67 13.60
N ASP A 661 27.96 6.74 14.23
CA ASP A 661 28.78 7.90 14.59
C ASP A 661 29.81 7.55 15.66
N GLU A 662 29.42 6.76 16.65
CA GLU A 662 30.33 6.20 17.65
C GLU A 662 31.40 5.33 16.98
N THR A 663 31.01 4.43 16.07
CA THR A 663 31.95 3.59 15.32
C THR A 663 32.90 4.43 14.46
N ALA A 664 32.41 5.44 13.75
CA ALA A 664 33.22 6.30 12.89
C ALA A 664 34.32 7.02 13.67
N GLN A 665 34.05 7.41 14.92
CA GLN A 665 35.07 8.00 15.80
C GLN A 665 36.16 6.99 16.19
N LEU A 666 35.81 5.71 16.40
CA LEU A 666 36.76 4.67 16.79
C LEU A 666 37.75 4.28 15.69
N VAL A 667 37.35 4.39 14.41
CA VAL A 667 38.18 4.03 13.25
C VAL A 667 38.87 5.23 12.60
N ARG A 668 38.62 6.44 13.08
CA ARG A 668 39.14 7.67 12.49
C ARG A 668 40.67 7.71 12.52
N GLY A 669 41.29 7.89 11.36
CA GLY A 669 42.74 7.95 11.18
C GLY A 669 43.46 6.61 11.33
N GLU A 670 42.73 5.50 11.46
CA GLU A 670 43.30 4.15 11.60
C GLU A 670 43.47 3.47 10.23
N ASP A 671 44.38 2.50 10.18
CA ASP A 671 44.53 1.57 9.06
C ASP A 671 43.61 0.36 9.30
N ILE A 672 42.62 0.13 8.42
CA ILE A 672 41.58 -0.88 8.64
C ILE A 672 41.58 -2.00 7.60
N ILE A 673 41.17 -3.19 8.04
CA ILE A 673 40.74 -4.30 7.17
C ILE A 673 39.23 -4.37 7.24
N LEU A 674 38.57 -4.17 6.10
CA LEU A 674 37.12 -4.19 6.00
C LEU A 674 36.66 -5.51 5.41
N LEU A 675 35.95 -6.34 6.20
CA LEU A 675 35.39 -7.59 5.70
C LEU A 675 34.05 -7.31 5.02
N LEU A 676 33.91 -7.70 3.76
CA LEU A 676 32.73 -7.51 2.93
C LEU A 676 32.18 -8.86 2.46
N GLY A 677 30.87 -8.97 2.24
CA GLY A 677 30.23 -10.20 1.74
C GLY A 677 28.80 -10.40 2.24
N GLY A 678 28.08 -11.35 1.65
CA GLY A 678 26.68 -11.64 2.00
C GLY A 678 26.48 -12.14 3.44
N THR A 679 25.22 -12.12 3.89
CA THR A 679 24.83 -12.68 5.20
C THR A 679 25.17 -14.16 5.28
N GLY A 680 25.76 -14.59 6.40
CA GLY A 680 26.20 -15.97 6.59
C GLY A 680 27.48 -16.37 5.84
N ALA A 681 28.16 -15.45 5.15
CA ALA A 681 29.44 -15.74 4.48
C ALA A 681 30.57 -16.11 5.45
N GLY A 682 30.42 -15.78 6.74
CA GLY A 682 31.39 -16.11 7.79
C GLY A 682 32.30 -14.94 8.21
N LYS A 683 31.89 -13.69 7.97
CA LYS A 683 32.64 -12.47 8.36
C LYS A 683 32.94 -12.42 9.86
N SER A 684 31.92 -12.45 10.71
CA SER A 684 32.05 -12.43 12.17
C SER A 684 32.87 -13.60 12.70
N THR A 685 32.69 -14.81 12.15
CA THR A 685 33.52 -15.99 12.48
C THR A 685 34.98 -15.78 12.08
N THR A 686 35.23 -15.18 10.91
CA THR A 686 36.57 -14.84 10.43
C THR A 686 37.23 -13.81 11.34
N ILE A 687 36.51 -12.83 11.85
CA ILE A 687 37.06 -11.83 12.79
C ILE A 687 37.39 -12.46 14.14
N HIS A 688 36.55 -13.35 14.67
CA HIS A 688 36.91 -14.10 15.86
C HIS A 688 38.20 -14.90 15.67
N PHE A 689 38.32 -15.58 14.53
CA PHE A 689 39.52 -16.33 14.17
C PHE A 689 40.75 -15.41 14.05
N LEU A 690 40.67 -14.36 13.24
CA LEU A 690 41.77 -13.40 13.04
C LEU A 690 42.11 -12.58 14.28
N GLY A 691 41.17 -12.45 15.22
CA GLY A 691 41.38 -11.83 16.52
C GLY A 691 41.87 -12.78 17.61
N GLY A 692 42.18 -14.04 17.27
CA GLY A 692 42.80 -15.02 18.17
C GLY A 692 41.83 -15.72 19.14
N SER A 693 40.52 -15.71 18.85
CA SER A 693 39.56 -16.51 19.62
C SER A 693 39.74 -18.00 19.32
N GLN A 694 39.61 -18.86 20.33
CA GLN A 694 39.51 -20.30 20.09
C GLN A 694 38.09 -20.65 19.67
N LEU A 695 37.95 -21.34 18.55
CA LEU A 695 36.68 -21.71 17.95
C LEU A 695 36.46 -23.23 18.04
N LYS A 696 35.21 -23.66 18.23
CA LYS A 696 34.81 -25.08 18.18
C LYS A 696 33.52 -25.25 17.39
N GLU A 697 33.37 -26.41 16.75
CA GLU A 697 32.10 -26.81 16.13
C GLU A 697 31.15 -27.35 17.20
N ILE A 698 29.95 -26.79 17.28
CA ILE A 698 28.85 -27.19 18.16
C ILE A 698 27.57 -27.38 17.34
N LYS A 699 26.56 -28.04 17.92
CA LYS A 699 25.21 -28.10 17.34
C LYS A 699 24.26 -27.19 18.12
N VAL A 700 23.58 -26.29 17.40
CA VAL A 700 22.56 -25.39 17.95
C VAL A 700 21.28 -25.62 17.16
N SER A 701 20.21 -26.04 17.82
CA SER A 701 18.91 -26.38 17.18
C SER A 701 19.06 -27.35 15.99
N GLY A 702 19.96 -28.33 16.11
CA GLY A 702 20.24 -29.32 15.06
C GLY A 702 21.18 -28.85 13.94
N LEU A 703 21.58 -27.57 13.92
CA LEU A 703 22.48 -26.99 12.92
C LEU A 703 23.93 -26.96 13.42
N ASN A 704 24.88 -27.28 12.56
CA ASN A 704 26.30 -27.12 12.86
C ASN A 704 26.67 -25.64 12.91
N HIS A 705 27.40 -25.24 13.95
CA HIS A 705 27.79 -23.87 14.22
C HIS A 705 29.23 -23.80 14.73
N ILE A 706 30.05 -22.91 14.17
CA ILE A 706 31.39 -22.62 14.69
C ILE A 706 31.26 -21.51 15.72
N HIS A 707 31.52 -21.82 16.97
CA HIS A 707 31.29 -20.94 18.12
C HIS A 707 32.61 -20.58 18.83
N PRO A 708 32.80 -19.31 19.24
CA PRO A 708 33.93 -18.91 20.07
C PRO A 708 33.80 -19.43 21.51
N VAL A 709 34.84 -20.11 21.99
CA VAL A 709 34.89 -20.71 23.33
C VAL A 709 35.79 -19.92 24.26
N GLU A 710 36.94 -19.43 23.76
CA GLU A 710 37.87 -18.60 24.52
C GLU A 710 38.11 -17.30 23.75
N ILE A 711 37.60 -16.19 24.28
CA ILE A 711 37.74 -14.86 23.70
C ILE A 711 38.81 -14.09 24.48
N ARG A 712 40.01 -13.97 23.91
CA ARG A 712 41.14 -13.27 24.54
C ARG A 712 41.04 -11.76 24.38
N ASN A 713 40.66 -11.31 23.18
CA ASN A 713 40.47 -9.89 22.89
C ASN A 713 39.09 -9.42 23.39
N PRO A 714 39.01 -8.44 24.31
CA PRO A 714 37.74 -7.97 24.86
C PRO A 714 36.81 -7.34 23.81
N ASP A 715 37.34 -6.73 22.74
CA ASP A 715 36.54 -6.11 21.69
C ASP A 715 35.68 -7.14 20.94
N LEU A 716 36.16 -8.38 20.83
CA LEU A 716 35.44 -9.48 20.20
C LEU A 716 34.20 -9.93 20.98
N LYS A 717 34.05 -9.55 22.26
CA LYS A 717 32.84 -9.89 23.03
C LYS A 717 31.58 -9.19 22.50
N LYS A 718 31.76 -8.11 21.73
CA LYS A 718 30.66 -7.38 21.07
C LYS A 718 30.20 -8.06 19.77
N ILE A 719 30.98 -9.01 19.26
CA ILE A 719 30.66 -9.75 18.05
C ILE A 719 30.01 -11.08 18.45
N SER A 720 28.83 -11.35 17.89
CA SER A 720 28.13 -12.61 18.08
C SER A 720 28.14 -13.43 16.80
N THR A 721 28.33 -14.74 16.92
CA THR A 721 28.18 -15.69 15.81
C THR A 721 26.93 -16.53 16.03
N THR A 722 26.09 -16.69 15.01
CA THR A 722 24.93 -17.60 15.05
C THR A 722 24.86 -18.47 13.78
N PRO A 723 24.19 -19.63 13.82
CA PRO A 723 23.99 -20.46 12.62
C PRO A 723 22.76 -20.04 11.79
N PHE A 724 21.98 -19.07 12.27
CA PHE A 724 20.73 -18.66 11.64
C PHE A 724 20.98 -17.69 10.48
N ALA A 725 20.06 -17.65 9.53
CA ALA A 725 20.17 -16.82 8.32
C ALA A 725 19.85 -15.32 8.56
N ARG A 726 19.90 -14.84 9.81
CA ARG A 726 19.69 -13.43 10.18
C ARG A 726 21.03 -12.82 10.54
N SER A 727 21.27 -11.57 10.13
CA SER A 727 22.47 -10.85 10.53
C SER A 727 22.29 -10.30 11.94
N GLU A 728 23.25 -10.60 12.82
CA GLU A 728 23.34 -9.98 14.14
C GLU A 728 24.06 -8.62 14.07
N THR A 729 24.97 -8.47 13.09
CA THR A 729 25.77 -7.26 12.89
C THR A 729 24.96 -6.24 12.09
N ARG A 730 24.38 -5.26 12.80
CA ARG A 730 23.57 -4.17 12.22
C ARG A 730 24.32 -2.88 11.91
N CYS A 731 25.58 -2.77 12.33
CA CYS A 731 26.48 -1.65 12.06
C CYS A 731 27.91 -2.19 11.97
N ILE A 732 28.86 -1.41 11.43
CA ILE A 732 30.27 -1.80 11.47
C ILE A 732 30.73 -1.92 12.93
N ILE A 733 31.39 -3.03 13.26
CA ILE A 733 32.01 -3.26 14.57
C ILE A 733 33.53 -3.31 14.39
N PRO A 734 34.27 -2.30 14.88
CA PRO A 734 35.72 -2.31 14.82
C PRO A 734 36.31 -3.14 15.98
N VAL A 735 37.33 -3.93 15.67
CA VAL A 735 38.08 -4.77 16.61
C VAL A 735 39.55 -4.48 16.41
N ARG A 736 40.21 -3.93 17.42
CA ARG A 736 41.65 -3.70 17.37
C ARG A 736 42.37 -5.00 17.69
N VAL A 737 43.22 -5.47 16.77
CA VAL A 737 44.03 -6.69 16.96
C VAL A 737 45.50 -6.32 16.98
N HIS A 738 46.20 -6.64 18.06
CA HIS A 738 47.65 -6.57 18.10
C HIS A 738 48.25 -7.87 17.56
N PHE A 739 49.27 -7.80 16.72
CA PHE A 739 49.89 -9.02 16.16
C PHE A 739 50.41 -9.97 17.25
N LYS A 740 50.89 -9.45 18.37
CA LYS A 740 51.30 -10.25 19.54
C LYS A 740 50.19 -11.15 20.10
N ASP A 741 48.92 -10.72 20.02
CA ASP A 741 47.79 -11.43 20.63
C ASP A 741 47.38 -12.66 19.82
N VAL A 742 47.85 -12.73 18.56
CA VAL A 742 47.56 -13.82 17.62
C VAL A 742 48.80 -14.66 17.29
N GLY A 743 49.92 -14.44 17.96
CA GLY A 743 51.16 -15.22 17.79
C GLY A 743 52.29 -14.52 17.02
N GLY A 744 52.11 -13.25 16.66
CA GLY A 744 53.15 -12.42 16.06
C GLY A 744 54.16 -11.85 17.07
N TYR A 745 55.26 -11.29 16.55
CA TYR A 745 56.35 -10.73 17.37
C TYR A 745 56.31 -9.20 17.50
N SER A 746 55.45 -8.50 16.74
CA SER A 746 55.35 -7.03 16.75
C SER A 746 54.23 -6.53 17.67
N ASN A 747 54.42 -5.34 18.22
CA ASN A 747 53.40 -4.60 18.98
C ASN A 747 52.47 -3.78 18.08
N GLU A 748 52.65 -3.85 16.77
CA GLU A 748 51.78 -3.21 15.80
C GLU A 748 50.36 -3.75 15.93
N SER A 749 49.38 -2.92 15.59
CA SER A 749 47.97 -3.29 15.58
C SER A 749 47.33 -2.91 14.26
N ILE A 750 46.29 -3.65 13.91
CA ILE A 750 45.40 -3.33 12.81
C ILE A 750 43.96 -3.42 13.30
N VAL A 751 43.07 -2.63 12.72
CA VAL A 751 41.65 -2.68 13.07
C VAL A 751 40.92 -3.55 12.06
N LEU A 752 40.27 -4.61 12.54
CA LEU A 752 39.36 -5.43 11.76
C LEU A 752 37.94 -4.89 11.90
N CYS A 753 37.25 -4.67 10.79
CA CYS A 753 35.89 -4.18 10.79
C CYS A 753 34.93 -5.29 10.35
N ASP A 754 34.03 -5.72 11.24
CA ASP A 754 32.90 -6.58 10.86
C ASP A 754 31.87 -5.72 10.19
N SER A 755 31.62 -5.94 8.90
CA SER A 755 30.52 -5.28 8.22
C SER A 755 29.24 -6.12 8.39
N PRO A 756 28.07 -5.46 8.39
CA PRO A 756 26.80 -6.10 8.08
C PRO A 756 26.87 -6.90 6.76
N GLY A 757 26.01 -7.91 6.63
CA GLY A 757 25.88 -8.61 5.35
C GLY A 757 25.32 -7.72 4.25
N PHE A 758 25.80 -7.89 3.03
CA PHE A 758 25.09 -7.34 1.87
C PHE A 758 23.75 -8.04 1.69
N GLU A 759 22.75 -7.29 1.21
CA GLU A 759 21.35 -7.73 1.05
C GLU A 759 20.73 -8.25 2.36
N ASP A 760 21.12 -7.66 3.49
CA ASP A 760 20.60 -8.05 4.79
C ASP A 760 19.07 -7.93 4.82
N THR A 761 18.40 -9.05 5.07
CA THR A 761 16.92 -9.13 5.14
C THR A 761 16.36 -8.54 6.45
N SER A 762 17.21 -7.91 7.25
CA SER A 762 16.90 -7.37 8.57
C SER A 762 16.07 -6.06 8.56
N GLY A 763 15.67 -5.57 7.38
CA GLY A 763 14.79 -4.41 7.20
C GLY A 763 15.47 -3.24 6.48
N SER A 764 14.67 -2.30 5.94
CA SER A 764 15.20 -1.16 5.20
C SER A 764 15.93 -0.15 6.08
N GLU A 765 15.62 -0.10 7.37
CA GLU A 765 16.35 0.74 8.33
C GLU A 765 17.80 0.28 8.48
N VAL A 766 18.01 -1.05 8.57
CA VAL A 766 19.34 -1.64 8.68
C VAL A 766 20.12 -1.41 7.39
N ASP A 767 19.49 -1.62 6.23
CA ASP A 767 20.13 -1.36 4.93
C ASP A 767 20.56 0.11 4.76
N ILE A 768 19.67 1.07 5.07
CA ILE A 768 20.01 2.51 5.02
C ILE A 768 21.13 2.83 6.00
N ALA A 769 21.05 2.32 7.23
CA ALA A 769 22.10 2.52 8.23
C ALA A 769 23.43 1.87 7.84
N ASN A 770 23.41 0.73 7.15
CA ASN A 770 24.61 0.06 6.66
C ASN A 770 25.27 0.87 5.55
N GLY A 771 24.48 1.35 4.59
CA GLY A 771 24.95 2.23 3.52
C GLY A 771 25.64 3.48 4.04
N ILE A 772 24.99 4.16 5.00
CA ILE A 772 25.55 5.36 5.66
C ILE A 772 26.73 4.97 6.55
N GLY A 773 26.60 3.87 7.29
CA GLY A 773 27.54 3.41 8.28
C GLY A 773 28.88 3.02 7.70
N ILE A 774 28.85 2.26 6.61
CA ILE A 774 30.02 1.88 5.83
C ILE A 774 30.75 3.15 5.39
N VAL A 775 30.07 4.06 4.70
CA VAL A 775 30.71 5.26 4.16
C VAL A 775 31.18 6.22 5.25
N LYS A 776 30.36 6.52 6.26
CA LYS A 776 30.69 7.49 7.31
C LYS A 776 31.82 7.00 8.20
N ALA A 777 31.86 5.70 8.51
CA ALA A 777 32.98 5.12 9.26
C ALA A 777 34.26 5.08 8.40
N ILE A 778 34.15 4.66 7.14
CA ILE A 778 35.29 4.47 6.25
C ILE A 778 35.92 5.82 5.82
N LYS A 779 35.11 6.85 5.57
CA LYS A 779 35.56 8.20 5.18
C LYS A 779 36.54 8.82 6.18
N GLY A 780 36.46 8.43 7.45
CA GLY A 780 37.36 8.92 8.50
C GLY A 780 38.70 8.17 8.59
N CYS A 781 38.85 7.03 7.92
CA CYS A 781 40.02 6.15 8.05
C CYS A 781 41.23 6.68 7.30
N LYS A 782 42.43 6.24 7.71
CA LYS A 782 43.68 6.56 7.00
C LYS A 782 43.88 5.67 5.76
N SER A 783 43.55 4.38 5.88
CA SER A 783 43.54 3.48 4.73
C SER A 783 42.59 2.30 4.94
N VAL A 784 42.07 1.74 3.85
CA VAL A 784 41.16 0.58 3.87
C VAL A 784 41.72 -0.54 3.01
N ARG A 785 41.70 -1.76 3.54
CA ARG A 785 41.97 -3.00 2.81
C ARG A 785 40.68 -3.82 2.69
N PRO A 786 40.00 -3.80 1.53
CA PRO A 786 38.78 -4.56 1.33
C PRO A 786 39.08 -6.07 1.27
N VAL A 787 38.40 -6.86 2.10
CA VAL A 787 38.50 -8.32 2.11
C VAL A 787 37.11 -8.91 1.86
N VAL A 788 36.92 -9.48 0.68
CA VAL A 788 35.65 -10.06 0.24
C VAL A 788 35.60 -11.53 0.66
N ILE A 789 34.63 -11.85 1.52
CA ILE A 789 34.38 -13.20 2.04
C ILE A 789 33.28 -13.86 1.21
N ILE A 790 33.62 -14.97 0.54
CA ILE A 790 32.71 -15.72 -0.34
C ILE A 790 32.55 -17.12 0.24
N SER A 791 31.34 -17.48 0.67
CA SER A 791 31.10 -18.83 1.18
C SER A 791 30.65 -19.78 0.09
N TYR A 792 31.02 -21.05 0.17
CA TYR A 792 30.59 -22.09 -0.77
C TYR A 792 29.06 -22.11 -0.97
N LYS A 793 28.30 -21.93 0.13
CA LYS A 793 26.83 -21.92 0.09
C LYS A 793 26.23 -20.66 -0.53
N SER A 794 26.91 -19.50 -0.40
CA SER A 794 26.40 -18.22 -0.91
C SER A 794 26.65 -18.02 -2.39
N ILE A 795 27.42 -18.90 -3.04
CA ILE A 795 27.65 -18.84 -4.49
C ILE A 795 26.35 -19.12 -5.26
N GLY A 796 25.51 -20.02 -4.73
CA GLY A 796 24.24 -20.40 -5.34
C GLY A 796 24.39 -21.17 -6.65
N ASP A 797 23.26 -21.51 -7.26
CA ASP A 797 23.23 -22.15 -8.56
C ASP A 797 23.66 -21.16 -9.65
N ARG A 798 24.50 -21.63 -10.58
CA ARG A 798 25.03 -20.81 -11.70
C ARG A 798 25.76 -19.53 -11.24
N LEU A 799 26.29 -19.52 -10.01
CA LEU A 799 27.13 -18.45 -9.48
C LEU A 799 26.40 -17.10 -9.30
N GLY A 800 25.06 -17.12 -9.19
CA GLY A 800 24.25 -15.90 -9.01
C GLY A 800 24.70 -15.05 -7.82
N GLY A 801 24.98 -15.67 -6.66
CA GLY A 801 25.37 -14.92 -5.48
C GLY A 801 26.76 -14.27 -5.55
N ILE A 802 27.63 -14.70 -6.47
CA ILE A 802 28.88 -13.96 -6.76
C ILE A 802 28.59 -12.74 -7.62
N LYS A 803 27.66 -12.85 -8.58
CA LYS A 803 27.25 -11.73 -9.43
C LYS A 803 26.57 -10.63 -8.61
N ASP A 804 25.66 -11.00 -7.72
CA ASP A 804 24.97 -10.07 -6.82
C ASP A 804 25.98 -9.33 -5.91
N LEU A 805 26.95 -10.06 -5.38
CA LEU A 805 28.07 -9.49 -4.62
C LEU A 805 28.91 -8.52 -5.47
N ALA A 806 29.20 -8.86 -6.72
CA ALA A 806 29.95 -8.01 -7.63
C ALA A 806 29.21 -6.69 -7.93
N HIS A 807 27.91 -6.75 -8.22
CA HIS A 807 27.08 -5.54 -8.40
C HIS A 807 27.10 -4.66 -7.15
N THR A 808 26.92 -5.26 -5.97
CA THR A 808 26.96 -4.52 -4.70
C THR A 808 28.31 -3.82 -4.47
N LEU A 809 29.43 -4.47 -4.82
CA LEU A 809 30.76 -3.88 -4.68
C LEU A 809 30.99 -2.71 -5.65
N ILE A 810 30.44 -2.78 -6.86
CA ILE A 810 30.50 -1.70 -7.86
C ILE A 810 29.65 -0.51 -7.41
N GLU A 811 28.47 -0.74 -6.84
CA GLU A 811 27.65 0.33 -6.28
C GLU A 811 28.33 1.04 -5.10
N LEU A 812 29.01 0.27 -4.24
CA LEU A 812 29.75 0.83 -3.10
C LEU A 812 31.01 1.60 -3.54
N ILE A 813 31.66 1.17 -4.63
CA ILE A 813 32.91 1.74 -5.16
C ILE A 813 32.77 1.90 -6.69
N PRO A 814 32.18 3.01 -7.19
CA PRO A 814 31.88 3.16 -8.61
C PRO A 814 33.11 3.05 -9.53
N GLU A 815 34.26 3.54 -9.07
CA GLU A 815 35.56 3.45 -9.76
C GLU A 815 36.37 2.22 -9.31
N ILE A 816 35.70 1.10 -9.02
CA ILE A 816 36.34 -0.13 -8.49
C ILE A 816 37.51 -0.61 -9.36
N GLY A 817 37.47 -0.37 -10.68
CA GLY A 817 38.54 -0.71 -11.60
C GLY A 817 39.89 -0.11 -11.23
N ASP A 818 39.90 1.13 -10.73
CA ASP A 818 41.12 1.84 -10.33
C ASP A 818 41.68 1.33 -9.00
N HIS A 819 40.82 0.70 -8.19
CA HIS A 819 41.16 0.15 -6.88
C HIS A 819 41.26 -1.38 -6.86
N ILE A 820 41.10 -2.05 -8.01
CA ILE A 820 40.87 -3.50 -8.06
C ILE A 820 42.00 -4.34 -7.42
N ARG A 821 43.23 -3.83 -7.49
CA ARG A 821 44.40 -4.50 -6.92
C ARG A 821 44.37 -4.60 -5.40
N THR A 822 43.66 -3.68 -4.73
CA THR A 822 43.56 -3.61 -3.27
C THR A 822 42.70 -4.71 -2.65
N PHE A 823 41.80 -5.31 -3.43
CA PHE A 823 40.86 -6.32 -2.93
C PHE A 823 41.55 -7.65 -2.63
N SER A 824 41.18 -8.27 -1.51
CA SER A 824 41.53 -9.67 -1.21
C SER A 824 40.27 -10.53 -1.17
N TYR A 825 40.35 -11.76 -1.66
CA TYR A 825 39.22 -12.71 -1.65
C TYR A 825 39.53 -13.87 -0.72
N ILE A 826 38.60 -14.22 0.17
CA ILE A 826 38.69 -15.40 1.06
C ILE A 826 37.47 -16.28 0.84
N PHE A 827 37.72 -17.55 0.54
CA PHE A 827 36.69 -18.55 0.29
C PHE A 827 36.47 -19.40 1.54
N THR A 828 35.25 -19.35 2.10
CA THR A 828 34.90 -20.04 3.34
C THR A 828 33.95 -21.20 3.09
N LYS A 829 33.91 -22.17 4.01
CA LYS A 829 32.99 -23.32 3.96
C LYS A 829 33.13 -24.23 2.73
N PHE A 830 34.21 -24.10 1.96
CA PHE A 830 34.50 -24.98 0.85
C PHE A 830 34.95 -26.37 1.35
N PRO A 831 34.32 -27.46 0.85
CA PRO A 831 34.80 -28.80 1.10
C PRO A 831 36.29 -28.94 0.71
N SER A 832 37.09 -29.64 1.53
CA SER A 832 38.55 -29.75 1.29
C SER A 832 38.89 -30.30 -0.10
N ASN A 833 38.07 -31.21 -0.62
CA ASN A 833 38.18 -31.79 -1.95
C ASN A 833 37.75 -30.85 -3.08
N GLU A 834 37.09 -29.73 -2.81
CA GLU A 834 36.60 -28.79 -3.83
C GLU A 834 37.37 -27.46 -3.85
N ARG A 835 38.29 -27.22 -2.91
CA ARG A 835 39.08 -25.96 -2.86
C ARG A 835 39.87 -25.68 -4.15
N HIS A 836 40.33 -26.73 -4.81
CA HIS A 836 41.09 -26.60 -6.06
C HIS A 836 40.22 -26.22 -7.28
N THR A 837 38.89 -26.36 -7.18
CA THR A 837 37.96 -26.06 -8.29
C THR A 837 37.55 -24.59 -8.34
N ILE A 838 37.85 -23.80 -7.31
CA ILE A 838 37.43 -22.39 -7.19
C ILE A 838 37.83 -21.56 -8.42
N CYS A 839 39.08 -21.68 -8.88
CA CYS A 839 39.54 -20.94 -10.05
C CYS A 839 38.74 -21.33 -11.31
N ALA A 840 38.47 -22.62 -11.50
CA ALA A 840 37.69 -23.11 -12.64
C ALA A 840 36.23 -22.64 -12.58
N LEU A 841 35.63 -22.59 -11.39
CA LEU A 841 34.28 -22.06 -11.18
C LEU A 841 34.21 -20.57 -11.58
N LEU A 842 35.19 -19.76 -11.15
CA LEU A 842 35.24 -18.33 -11.48
C LEU A 842 35.49 -18.10 -12.97
N THR A 843 36.36 -18.89 -13.61
CA THR A 843 36.60 -18.80 -15.06
C THR A 843 35.35 -19.15 -15.86
N ASN A 844 34.62 -20.19 -15.45
CA ASN A 844 33.33 -20.50 -16.07
C ASN A 844 32.31 -19.36 -15.88
N ALA A 845 32.31 -18.70 -14.71
CA ALA A 845 31.50 -17.50 -14.47
C ALA A 845 31.81 -16.39 -15.48
N GLU A 846 33.09 -16.08 -15.67
CA GLU A 846 33.57 -15.04 -16.60
C GLU A 846 33.16 -15.35 -18.05
N GLU A 847 33.27 -16.61 -18.47
CA GLU A 847 32.89 -17.05 -19.83
C GLU A 847 31.37 -17.02 -20.08
N THR A 848 30.57 -17.27 -19.04
CA THR A 848 29.10 -17.34 -19.11
C THR A 848 28.39 -16.03 -18.81
N LEU A 849 29.12 -14.92 -18.67
CA LEU A 849 28.54 -13.59 -18.54
C LEU A 849 27.67 -13.24 -19.77
N ASN A 850 26.53 -12.60 -19.52
CA ASN A 850 25.65 -12.11 -20.58
C ASN A 850 26.24 -10.86 -21.26
N GLU A 851 25.66 -10.41 -22.38
CA GLU A 851 26.21 -9.28 -23.15
C GLU A 851 26.21 -7.96 -22.35
N ALA A 852 25.23 -7.74 -21.47
CA ALA A 852 25.18 -6.54 -20.63
C ALA A 852 26.30 -6.56 -19.57
N GLU A 853 26.48 -7.68 -18.88
CA GLU A 853 27.56 -7.91 -17.90
C GLU A 853 28.95 -7.83 -18.55
N LYS A 854 29.10 -8.33 -19.78
CA LYS A 854 30.37 -8.24 -20.53
C LYS A 854 30.71 -6.81 -20.94
N SER A 855 29.68 -6.01 -21.24
CA SER A 855 29.83 -4.60 -21.60
C SER A 855 30.16 -3.70 -20.40
N ASP A 856 29.83 -4.15 -19.19
CA ASP A 856 30.21 -3.46 -17.95
C ASP A 856 31.69 -3.72 -17.64
N ILE A 857 32.50 -2.67 -17.87
CA ILE A 857 33.96 -2.71 -17.70
C ILE A 857 34.34 -2.96 -16.24
N ALA A 858 33.61 -2.36 -15.28
CA ALA A 858 33.90 -2.50 -13.85
C ALA A 858 33.61 -3.92 -13.39
N PHE A 859 32.45 -4.45 -13.77
CA PHE A 859 32.03 -5.82 -13.47
C PHE A 859 32.99 -6.86 -14.05
N ASN A 860 33.34 -6.75 -15.33
CA ASN A 860 34.28 -7.65 -15.99
C ASN A 860 35.68 -7.59 -15.35
N SER A 861 36.15 -6.39 -15.00
CA SER A 861 37.45 -6.21 -14.33
C SER A 861 37.50 -6.89 -12.97
N LEU A 862 36.40 -6.86 -12.21
CA LEU A 862 36.29 -7.52 -10.91
C LEU A 862 36.37 -9.05 -11.02
N PHE A 863 35.61 -9.65 -11.95
CA PHE A 863 35.68 -11.10 -12.19
C PHE A 863 37.08 -11.53 -12.67
N ARG A 864 37.68 -10.76 -13.57
CA ARG A 864 39.03 -11.04 -14.06
C ARG A 864 40.07 -10.97 -12.95
N ASP A 865 39.93 -10.03 -12.01
CA ASP A 865 40.80 -9.94 -10.84
C ASP A 865 40.63 -11.14 -9.90
N MET A 866 39.40 -11.59 -9.63
CA MET A 866 39.13 -12.81 -8.87
C MET A 866 39.77 -14.05 -9.53
N VAL A 867 39.63 -14.21 -10.85
CA VAL A 867 40.27 -15.30 -11.60
C VAL A 867 41.79 -15.21 -11.48
N ASN A 868 42.36 -14.03 -11.74
CA ASN A 868 43.82 -13.83 -11.68
C ASN A 868 44.40 -14.16 -10.30
N LYS A 869 43.76 -13.70 -9.21
CA LYS A 869 44.22 -13.94 -7.83
C LYS A 869 44.01 -15.38 -7.35
N THR A 870 43.20 -16.18 -8.04
CA THR A 870 42.96 -17.59 -7.70
C THR A 870 43.75 -18.59 -8.56
N ARG A 871 44.43 -18.15 -9.63
CA ARG A 871 45.22 -19.01 -10.54
C ARG A 871 46.32 -19.82 -9.85
N GLN A 872 47.00 -19.24 -8.85
CA GLN A 872 48.07 -19.92 -8.11
C GLN A 872 47.56 -20.67 -6.87
N GLY A 873 46.24 -20.72 -6.69
CA GLY A 873 45.58 -21.26 -5.51
C GLY A 873 44.63 -20.24 -4.91
N ALA A 874 43.37 -20.62 -4.72
CA ALA A 874 42.40 -19.79 -4.03
C ALA A 874 42.67 -19.77 -2.53
N ARG A 875 42.62 -18.59 -1.92
CA ARG A 875 42.72 -18.44 -0.46
C ARG A 875 41.46 -18.99 0.19
N THR A 876 41.61 -20.11 0.89
CA THR A 876 40.52 -20.72 1.64
C THR A 876 40.77 -20.59 3.13
N LEU A 877 39.71 -20.50 3.92
CA LEU A 877 39.80 -20.38 5.37
C LEU A 877 39.02 -21.52 6.06
N ASP A 878 39.74 -22.29 6.87
CA ASP A 878 39.23 -23.23 7.87
C ASP A 878 39.59 -22.70 9.27
N PRO A 879 38.65 -22.00 9.94
CA PRO A 879 38.93 -21.34 11.22
C PRO A 879 39.21 -22.32 12.38
N LEU A 880 39.08 -23.63 12.16
CA LEU A 880 39.41 -24.67 13.14
C LEU A 880 40.82 -25.24 12.97
N LYS A 881 41.49 -25.00 11.83
CA LYS A 881 42.77 -25.63 11.48
C LYS A 881 43.86 -24.65 11.07
N ASP A 882 43.48 -23.53 10.48
CA ASP A 882 44.43 -22.59 9.91
C ASP A 882 45.11 -21.72 10.99
N ASP A 883 46.23 -21.11 10.65
CA ASP A 883 46.96 -20.19 11.54
C ASP A 883 46.44 -18.75 11.36
N SER A 884 45.92 -18.16 12.44
CA SER A 884 45.35 -16.81 12.42
C SER A 884 46.37 -15.71 12.11
N PHE A 885 47.62 -15.86 12.57
CA PHE A 885 48.66 -14.84 12.38
C PHE A 885 49.15 -14.82 10.94
N GLU A 886 49.36 -15.98 10.33
CA GLU A 886 49.81 -16.06 8.93
C GLU A 886 48.82 -15.36 8.00
N ILE A 887 47.52 -15.64 8.15
CA ILE A 887 46.46 -15.01 7.34
C ILE A 887 46.37 -13.51 7.64
N LEU A 888 46.34 -13.11 8.92
CA LEU A 888 46.25 -11.69 9.29
C LEU A 888 47.45 -10.89 8.75
N ARG A 889 48.66 -11.46 8.82
CA ARG A 889 49.89 -10.83 8.32
C ARG A 889 49.86 -10.65 6.82
N GLU A 890 49.34 -11.63 6.07
CA GLU A 890 49.17 -11.51 4.62
C GLU A 890 48.17 -10.41 4.24
N LEU A 891 47.02 -10.36 4.93
CA LEU A 891 46.02 -9.32 4.71
C LEU A 891 46.56 -7.94 5.07
N ALA A 892 47.31 -7.80 6.16
CA ALA A 892 47.90 -6.52 6.56
C ALA A 892 48.95 -6.00 5.54
N LYS A 893 49.61 -6.90 4.82
CA LYS A 893 50.58 -6.57 3.76
C LYS A 893 49.95 -6.24 2.42
N SER A 894 48.64 -6.45 2.24
CA SER A 894 47.97 -6.14 0.97
C SER A 894 47.95 -4.63 0.72
N GLU A 895 47.85 -4.28 -0.55
CA GLU A 895 47.66 -2.89 -0.98
C GLU A 895 46.36 -2.32 -0.39
N ALA A 896 46.36 -1.03 -0.09
CA ALA A 896 45.26 -0.35 0.59
C ALA A 896 44.80 0.87 -0.22
N ILE A 897 43.54 1.24 -0.01
CA ILE A 897 42.95 2.48 -0.51
C ILE A 897 43.28 3.58 0.52
N PHE A 898 44.08 4.59 0.14
CA PHE A 898 44.55 5.66 1.04
C PHE A 898 43.60 6.86 1.15
N HIS A 899 42.74 7.07 0.16
CA HIS A 899 41.69 8.10 0.15
C HIS A 899 40.32 7.45 0.06
N PRO A 900 39.89 6.74 1.14
CA PRO A 900 38.66 5.99 1.10
C PRO A 900 37.42 6.88 0.93
N ASP A 901 37.53 8.17 1.24
CA ASP A 901 36.48 9.14 1.04
C ASP A 901 36.20 9.52 -0.41
N GLU A 902 37.19 9.37 -1.26
CA GLU A 902 37.07 9.54 -2.72
C GLU A 902 36.59 8.24 -3.39
N ALA A 903 37.00 7.09 -2.87
CA ALA A 903 36.70 5.78 -3.45
C ALA A 903 35.30 5.24 -3.09
N PHE A 904 34.85 5.40 -1.83
CA PHE A 904 33.59 4.82 -1.34
C PHE A 904 32.44 5.82 -1.44
N GLN A 905 31.32 5.39 -2.03
CA GLN A 905 30.12 6.20 -2.16
C GLN A 905 28.95 5.62 -1.36
N PHE A 906 28.02 6.52 -1.00
CA PHE A 906 26.80 6.13 -0.31
C PHE A 906 25.95 5.25 -1.22
N PHE A 907 25.54 4.09 -0.71
CA PHE A 907 24.69 3.15 -1.41
C PHE A 907 23.52 2.74 -0.51
N ILE A 908 22.35 2.55 -1.12
CA ILE A 908 21.18 1.90 -0.50
C ILE A 908 20.53 1.04 -1.58
N THR A 909 19.95 -0.09 -1.19
CA THR A 909 19.23 -0.92 -2.17
C THR A 909 18.01 -0.18 -2.72
N GLU A 910 17.63 -0.47 -3.96
CA GLU A 910 16.43 0.12 -4.59
C GLU A 910 15.15 -0.16 -3.77
N LYS A 911 15.08 -1.32 -3.10
CA LYS A 911 14.00 -1.63 -2.16
C LYS A 911 13.96 -0.63 -1.00
N SER A 912 15.07 -0.36 -0.34
CA SER A 912 15.11 0.59 0.78
C SER A 912 14.89 2.03 0.33
N LYS A 913 15.37 2.39 -0.86
CA LYS A 913 15.11 3.69 -1.49
C LYS A 913 13.62 3.92 -1.74
N SER A 914 12.91 2.92 -2.28
CA SER A 914 11.45 3.02 -2.48
C SER A 914 10.69 3.16 -1.16
N ILE A 915 11.08 2.43 -0.10
CA ILE A 915 10.49 2.55 1.24
C ILE A 915 10.76 3.93 1.85
N LEU A 916 11.98 4.46 1.69
CA LEU A 916 12.33 5.81 2.13
C LEU A 916 11.50 6.87 1.41
N GLN A 917 11.36 6.78 0.09
CA GLN A 917 10.54 7.69 -0.71
C GLN A 917 9.06 7.63 -0.30
N GLU A 918 8.52 6.43 -0.08
CA GLU A 918 7.14 6.27 0.39
C GLU A 918 6.93 6.88 1.79
N GLN A 919 7.88 6.69 2.71
CA GLN A 919 7.83 7.32 4.03
C GLN A 919 7.83 8.85 3.93
N VAL A 920 8.71 9.41 3.10
CA VAL A 920 8.82 10.87 2.90
C VAL A 920 7.53 11.44 2.31
N ARG A 921 6.95 10.76 1.31
CA ARG A 921 5.66 11.12 0.71
C ARG A 921 4.52 11.08 1.75
N ARG A 922 4.49 10.06 2.61
CA ARG A 922 3.52 9.97 3.70
C ARG A 922 3.65 11.10 4.70
N HIS A 923 4.87 11.49 5.05
CA HIS A 923 5.10 12.65 5.92
C HIS A 923 4.63 13.94 5.28
N GLN A 924 4.86 14.14 3.99
CA GLN A 924 4.35 15.29 3.25
C GLN A 924 2.82 15.37 3.32
N LEU A 925 2.12 14.27 3.02
CA LEU A 925 0.65 14.20 3.11
C LEU A 925 0.14 14.42 4.54
N SER A 926 0.82 13.82 5.52
CA SER A 926 0.50 13.98 6.94
C SER A 926 0.65 15.43 7.40
N ILE A 927 1.70 16.13 6.95
CA ILE A 927 1.93 17.56 7.22
C ILE A 927 0.82 18.40 6.59
N ILE A 928 0.45 18.16 5.33
CA ILE A 928 -0.63 18.89 4.65
C ILE A 928 -1.96 18.72 5.40
N SER A 929 -2.33 17.47 5.70
CA SER A 929 -3.56 17.14 6.43
C SER A 929 -3.58 17.71 7.85
N ALA A 930 -2.46 17.62 8.58
CA ALA A 930 -2.33 18.19 9.92
C ALA A 930 -2.40 19.74 9.90
N THR A 931 -1.80 20.39 8.89
CA THR A 931 -1.89 21.84 8.70
C THR A 931 -3.33 22.29 8.47
N ASN A 932 -4.08 21.59 7.61
CA ASN A 932 -5.50 21.87 7.35
C ASN A 932 -6.37 21.76 8.61
N ARG A 933 -5.99 20.89 9.55
CA ARG A 933 -6.69 20.68 10.84
C ARG A 933 -6.12 21.52 11.99
N SER A 934 -5.12 22.39 11.72
CA SER A 934 -4.40 23.17 12.74
C SER A 934 -3.71 22.33 13.83
N ASP A 935 -3.31 21.08 13.53
CA ASP A 935 -2.55 20.21 14.44
C ASP A 935 -1.04 20.50 14.32
N TYR A 936 -0.62 21.68 14.76
CA TYR A 936 0.76 22.17 14.59
C TYR A 936 1.81 21.34 15.35
N LEU A 937 1.41 20.62 16.41
CA LEU A 937 2.32 19.72 17.11
C LEU A 937 2.69 18.52 16.25
N LEU A 938 1.71 17.93 15.54
CA LEU A 938 1.97 16.86 14.59
C LEU A 938 2.77 17.36 13.38
N VAL A 939 2.45 18.56 12.87
CA VAL A 939 3.23 19.18 11.77
C VAL A 939 4.70 19.32 12.16
N LYS A 940 4.99 19.95 13.30
CA LYS A 940 6.36 20.12 13.80
C LYS A 940 7.08 18.78 13.94
N TYR A 941 6.43 17.79 14.55
CA TYR A 941 7.01 16.46 14.74
C TYR A 941 7.39 15.79 13.41
N LYS A 942 6.52 15.86 12.39
CA LYS A 942 6.79 15.29 11.07
C LYS A 942 7.84 16.09 10.28
N LEU A 943 7.89 17.40 10.44
CA LEU A 943 8.96 18.24 9.88
C LEU A 943 10.31 17.93 10.52
N ASP A 944 10.38 17.72 11.83
CA ASP A 944 11.61 17.31 12.52
C ASP A 944 12.09 15.94 12.01
N GLN A 945 11.16 14.99 11.78
CA GLN A 945 11.49 13.70 11.15
C GLN A 945 12.01 13.86 9.71
N LEU A 946 11.38 14.71 8.88
CA LEU A 946 11.87 14.99 7.51
C LEU A 946 13.23 15.69 7.52
N LYS A 947 13.44 16.64 8.43
CA LYS A 947 14.73 17.32 8.61
C LYS A 947 15.83 16.32 8.93
N TYR A 948 15.53 15.33 9.77
CA TYR A 948 16.46 14.27 10.07
C TYR A 948 16.76 13.38 8.85
N LEU A 949 15.73 12.98 8.10
CA LEU A 949 15.94 12.20 6.86
C LEU A 949 16.72 12.98 5.81
N ASN A 950 16.67 14.32 5.83
CA ASN A 950 17.44 15.18 4.95
C ASN A 950 18.96 15.16 5.24
N ASP A 951 19.40 14.59 6.37
CA ASP A 951 20.82 14.36 6.65
C ASP A 951 21.36 13.09 5.96
N ILE A 952 20.49 12.29 5.32
CA ILE A 952 20.89 11.14 4.50
C ILE A 952 21.55 11.66 3.20
N PRO A 953 22.80 11.27 2.89
CA PRO A 953 23.51 11.75 1.71
C PRO A 953 22.79 11.48 0.39
N ASP A 954 23.00 12.35 -0.59
CA ASP A 954 22.61 12.16 -2.00
C ASP A 954 21.09 11.97 -2.24
N GLN A 955 20.24 12.51 -1.35
CA GLN A 955 18.78 12.45 -1.47
C GLN A 955 18.14 13.85 -1.69
N GLU A 956 18.43 14.50 -2.81
CA GLU A 956 17.92 15.87 -3.11
C GLU A 956 16.38 15.95 -3.12
N TYR A 957 15.69 14.84 -3.44
CA TYR A 957 14.23 14.73 -3.36
C TYR A 957 13.68 14.99 -1.94
N ILE A 958 14.34 14.48 -0.90
CA ILE A 958 13.92 14.68 0.50
C ILE A 958 14.04 16.16 0.87
N LYS A 959 15.13 16.79 0.44
CA LYS A 959 15.39 18.22 0.63
C LYS A 959 14.35 19.09 -0.06
N GLN A 960 13.95 18.73 -1.26
CA GLN A 960 12.88 19.41 -1.99
C GLN A 960 11.55 19.31 -1.22
N ILE A 961 11.14 18.11 -0.81
CA ILE A 961 9.90 17.91 -0.05
C ILE A 961 9.92 18.65 1.29
N TYR A 962 11.05 18.59 2.01
CA TYR A 962 11.20 19.33 3.26
C TYR A 962 10.98 20.83 3.04
N ASN A 963 11.62 21.42 2.03
CA ASN A 963 11.47 22.84 1.70
C ASN A 963 10.03 23.19 1.28
N ASP A 964 9.36 22.32 0.54
CA ASP A 964 7.97 22.52 0.15
C ASP A 964 7.03 22.47 1.36
N CYS A 965 7.24 21.52 2.28
CA CYS A 965 6.48 21.45 3.53
C CYS A 965 6.69 22.71 4.40
N VAL A 966 7.92 23.21 4.51
CA VAL A 966 8.22 24.46 5.24
C VAL A 966 7.59 25.70 4.58
N ARG A 967 7.39 25.69 3.25
CA ARG A 967 6.69 26.79 2.55
C ARG A 967 5.20 26.80 2.85
N ILE A 968 4.58 25.63 3.01
CA ILE A 968 3.16 25.49 3.39
C ILE A 968 2.93 26.12 4.77
N GLU A 969 3.88 25.94 5.70
CA GLU A 969 3.82 26.55 7.04
C GLU A 969 3.94 28.08 7.05
N LYS A 970 4.56 28.72 6.04
CA LYS A 970 4.75 30.19 6.01
C LYS A 970 3.46 30.99 5.75
N VAL A 971 2.30 30.35 5.82
CA VAL A 971 0.97 30.95 5.77
C VAL A 971 0.18 30.46 7.00
N PRO A 972 -0.06 31.22 8.10
CA PRO A 972 0.59 32.41 8.67
C PRO A 972 1.14 32.15 10.11
N PHE A 973 2.44 32.33 10.35
CA PHE A 973 3.05 32.29 11.70
C PHE A 973 2.99 33.62 12.49
N ASP A 974 2.23 34.62 12.02
CA ASP A 974 2.17 35.95 12.63
C ASP A 974 1.26 36.04 13.89
N SER A 975 0.69 34.92 14.36
CA SER A 975 -0.29 34.93 15.46
C SER A 975 0.01 34.03 16.66
N ILE A 976 1.20 33.42 16.78
CA ILE A 976 1.57 32.61 17.96
C ILE A 976 2.83 33.17 18.60
N ASN A 977 2.64 34.24 19.37
CA ASN A 977 3.51 34.65 20.47
C ASN A 977 2.60 35.04 21.64
N VAL A 978 2.23 34.06 22.47
CA VAL A 978 1.81 34.23 23.87
C VAL A 978 2.29 33.00 24.64
#